data_AF-A0A9P4NYG2-F1
#
_entry.id   AF-A0A9P4NYG2-F1
#
_cell.length_a   1.000
_cell.length_b   1.000
_cell.length_c   1.000
_cell.angle_alpha   90.00
_cell.angle_beta   90.00
_cell.angle_gamma   90.00
#
_symmetry.space_group_name_H-M   'P 1'
#
loop_
_entity.id
_entity.type
_entity.pdbx_description
1 polymer ?
#
loop_
_entity_poly.entity_id
_entity_poly.type
_entity_poly.pdbx_seq_one_letter_code
_entity_poly.pdbx_strand_id
1 'polypeptide(L)'
;MAQFKLGQRVELPDGKQAFVRYIGKISIREGEWLGLELDDASGKNDGSVRGDKLFDCPPNHGLFMQPSAAIQIIEQPKPPGPKVANGKPVGTAARPRPSSVVAPPGRTARPSMGGPSVNRQSISGPLGSRQSMTASPAKRVSMAGPPPVTRPESKRTSMAPPSLASRSSRQSLAPRSLSPKKPAPSAQSSRRSSVGPSATTTRPPVRSPTQANSDSPSISRVLSPGSTTPSAKVSTNSKPVTTSSSSNLTPRASAAQSKQTQELEAKVRALEKKAMSNRDRNKDYDALQEKNQQYETIHPKLEAKVQGLSRANHDLKEQLRQLQESDESIETLKAEHESMIDLAVLDKELAEEKADSYQRELDSIRGRLEELELENEILKGENEELAKDMSPEERSSQGWLQMQRENDRLREALLKMRDWSQEQAYALRNDIKTMEAENRDLAKIKEEYDNTKAKYLEARAEIEDLREQLEAAEGSEDMIEQLTEKNMTMSEKIEELQNAVDEYQSLVELNDEIEIGHMEDQKQLQNMIDQRDSILADQTRRATQQEEEINDREYTISRFRDLVTNMQSDLEDMRASKQITESEAQELGNHSRTMMDLNRQLQASAMSTKVKTIEMELKKMEAEEASEHLAIVKLFLPEAFHAERDSILALLRFKRIGFKSRLLHGFMKDRVASPGPHAQSNHLLAACDAVDKLTWISAMCERFTNSIAGSSLNEFARFESSLYELEPVERTLDGYVENLRKDELREQQVADGLQRSIAVMTHLSELHLRDGLESYAEEILMKTLLMQSNLETTAAALNTTKSEIQQTITASEDRDDEISIFIQRADTVISQSRSAKVIVGKIIRSLQELKARSLALTSESQPNFESCQTTTENLTASLRTLGLAVHNSIHEEGRTTTFGLSDLLTIVRNFNATHFDATDGDVFAPLQAKMKALHERLSDIYTVATDINFTAEFERPQPPWVLRSRELADSTTISASAEAEISTLKRNIHERATTIKLRDQTLEESNVKIELLEARMKDVSKKVERINELEKAVDDARGIVGKLERKIEDTAGLRAKLEEERDRWMRKAAELKSRDPNSSLMDAKRGGIDLVGTSAEMEGLKRDVTVLEDTVRFLRRETRRKRSEEDAMPNSWLRQPLVPVTHNADIKAKERESRDALGRLAELPRTAKPLILEGMKDRNERLKWRPRKETPQYRLCELEMQWLEAWEPGIIAVKGGSNWLGGLGPGITV
;
A
#
# COMPACT_ATOMS: atom_id res chain seq x y z
N MET A 1 5.17 8.15 61.60
CA MET A 1 4.69 8.20 60.20
C MET A 1 4.26 9.62 59.91
N ALA A 2 4.60 10.19 58.76
CA ALA A 2 4.22 11.56 58.41
C ALA A 2 2.72 11.63 58.07
N GLN A 3 2.01 12.63 58.61
CA GLN A 3 0.62 12.92 58.23
C GLN A 3 0.62 13.89 57.04
N PHE A 4 0.19 13.40 55.88
CA PHE A 4 -0.01 14.20 54.68
C PHE A 4 -1.26 15.08 54.80
N LYS A 5 -1.27 16.22 54.11
CA LYS A 5 -2.41 17.16 54.04
C LYS A 5 -2.76 17.48 52.59
N LEU A 6 -4.04 17.78 52.35
CA LEU A 6 -4.51 18.24 51.04
C LEU A 6 -3.85 19.57 50.66
N GLY A 7 -3.47 19.71 49.39
CA GLY A 7 -2.75 20.87 48.84
C GLY A 7 -1.25 20.90 49.12
N GLN A 8 -0.69 19.85 49.72
CA GLN A 8 0.75 19.74 50.02
C GLN A 8 1.54 19.29 48.78
N ARG A 9 2.72 19.85 48.54
CA ARG A 9 3.61 19.40 47.46
C ARG A 9 4.57 18.33 47.98
N VAL A 10 4.69 17.23 47.26
CA VAL A 10 5.44 16.04 47.63
C VAL A 10 6.34 15.58 46.50
N GLU A 11 7.47 14.96 46.85
CA GLU A 11 8.38 14.28 45.94
C GLU A 11 8.16 12.77 46.05
N LEU A 12 8.06 12.12 44.90
CA LEU A 12 7.93 10.67 44.78
C LEU A 12 9.32 10.00 44.72
N PRO A 13 9.41 8.68 44.95
CA PRO A 13 10.69 7.97 44.91
C PRO A 13 11.40 7.98 43.55
N ASP A 14 10.68 8.33 42.47
CA ASP A 14 11.19 8.51 41.11
C ASP A 14 11.61 9.97 40.82
N GLY A 15 11.73 10.82 41.84
CA GLY A 15 12.16 12.22 41.74
C GLY A 15 11.09 13.19 41.21
N LYS A 16 9.86 12.72 40.98
CA LYS A 16 8.77 13.54 40.44
C LYS A 16 8.04 14.32 41.53
N GLN A 17 7.62 15.53 41.19
CA GLN A 17 6.86 16.40 42.09
C GLN A 17 5.36 16.33 41.81
N ALA A 18 4.56 16.31 42.87
CA ALA A 18 3.11 16.23 42.79
C ALA A 18 2.41 16.98 43.94
N PHE A 19 1.15 17.35 43.74
CA PHE A 19 0.27 17.90 44.77
C PHE A 19 -0.69 16.84 45.32
N VAL A 20 -0.80 16.73 46.64
CA VAL A 20 -1.77 15.84 47.30
C VAL A 20 -3.18 16.45 47.14
N ARG A 21 -4.00 15.85 46.28
CA ARG A 21 -5.39 16.30 45.98
C ARG A 21 -6.48 15.48 46.65
N TYR A 22 -6.19 14.26 47.07
CA TYR A 22 -7.12 13.40 47.80
C TYR A 22 -6.40 12.62 48.91
N ILE A 23 -7.07 12.38 50.03
CA ILE A 23 -6.62 11.48 51.11
C ILE A 23 -7.84 10.71 51.60
N GLY A 24 -7.85 9.39 51.44
CA GLY A 24 -9.00 8.57 51.87
C GLY A 24 -8.98 7.15 51.31
N LYS A 25 -10.06 6.40 51.54
CA LYS A 25 -10.24 5.06 50.98
C LYS A 25 -10.67 5.16 49.52
N ILE A 26 -10.24 4.21 48.67
CA ILE A 26 -10.65 4.11 47.26
C ILE A 26 -11.27 2.73 46.99
N SER A 27 -12.26 2.68 46.08
CA SER A 27 -13.07 1.48 45.80
C SER A 27 -12.33 0.28 45.18
N ILE A 28 -11.01 0.39 44.94
CA ILE A 28 -10.19 -0.68 44.34
C ILE A 28 -9.49 -1.55 45.41
N ARG A 29 -9.04 -0.98 46.53
CA ARG A 29 -8.36 -1.70 47.63
C ARG A 29 -8.57 -1.01 48.96
N GLU A 30 -8.74 -1.81 50.01
CA GLU A 30 -8.79 -1.32 51.39
C GLU A 30 -7.45 -0.67 51.82
N GLY A 31 -7.53 0.27 52.76
CA GLY A 31 -6.42 1.12 53.19
C GLY A 31 -6.69 2.60 52.89
N GLU A 32 -5.82 3.47 53.41
CA GLU A 32 -5.81 4.90 53.12
C GLU A 32 -4.88 5.16 51.92
N TRP A 33 -5.33 6.01 50.99
CA TRP A 33 -4.66 6.32 49.74
C TRP A 33 -4.56 7.82 49.53
N LEU A 34 -3.42 8.26 49.01
CA LEU A 34 -3.19 9.61 48.51
C LEU A 34 -3.51 9.62 47.01
N GLY A 35 -4.38 10.55 46.60
CA GLY A 35 -4.50 10.96 45.21
C GLY A 35 -3.59 12.15 44.96
N LEU A 36 -2.68 12.01 44.01
CA LEU A 36 -1.63 12.95 43.65
C LEU A 36 -1.88 13.49 42.24
N GLU A 37 -1.75 14.81 42.06
CA GLU A 37 -1.69 15.47 40.76
C GLU A 37 -0.22 15.79 40.46
N LEU A 38 0.34 15.13 39.46
CA LEU A 38 1.70 15.34 38.96
C LEU A 38 1.75 16.60 38.09
N ASP A 39 2.88 17.32 38.15
CA ASP A 39 3.09 18.51 37.31
C ASP A 39 3.20 18.12 35.81
N ASP A 40 3.75 16.93 35.51
CA ASP A 40 3.91 16.36 34.17
C ASP A 40 2.91 15.22 33.87
N ALA A 41 2.63 14.99 32.58
CA ALA A 41 1.68 14.00 32.07
C ALA A 41 2.14 12.51 32.18
N SER A 42 2.70 12.13 33.34
CA SER A 42 3.20 10.77 33.64
C SER A 42 2.39 10.03 34.72
N GLY A 43 1.21 10.56 35.07
CA GLY A 43 0.19 9.90 35.89
C GLY A 43 -0.56 8.81 35.13
N LYS A 44 -1.38 8.05 35.88
CA LYS A 44 -2.09 6.85 35.39
C LYS A 44 -3.61 7.05 35.24
N ASN A 45 -4.13 8.24 35.55
CA ASN A 45 -5.55 8.60 35.48
C ASN A 45 -5.73 10.13 35.41
N ASP A 46 -6.98 10.57 35.39
CA ASP A 46 -7.44 11.98 35.38
C ASP A 46 -8.01 12.43 36.76
N GLY A 47 -7.61 11.74 37.83
CA GLY A 47 -8.18 11.90 39.17
C GLY A 47 -9.42 11.04 39.44
N SER A 48 -9.84 10.20 38.49
CA SER A 48 -10.93 9.23 38.65
C SER A 48 -10.47 7.80 38.96
N VAL A 49 -11.35 7.03 39.62
CA VAL A 49 -11.14 5.63 40.01
C VAL A 49 -12.41 4.84 39.67
N ARG A 50 -12.34 3.99 38.63
CA ARG A 50 -13.48 3.18 38.13
C ARG A 50 -14.75 4.01 37.78
N GLY A 51 -14.58 5.26 37.35
CA GLY A 51 -15.68 6.18 37.01
C GLY A 51 -16.08 7.14 38.13
N ASP A 52 -15.70 6.88 39.38
CA ASP A 52 -15.88 7.82 40.48
C ASP A 52 -14.73 8.84 40.46
N LYS A 53 -15.03 10.12 40.18
CA LYS A 53 -14.02 11.18 40.15
C LYS A 53 -13.76 11.73 41.55
N LEU A 54 -12.54 11.53 42.07
CA LEU A 54 -12.17 11.87 43.45
C LEU A 54 -11.48 13.25 43.54
N PHE A 55 -10.80 13.67 42.48
CA PHE A 55 -10.32 15.03 42.28
C PHE A 55 -10.23 15.33 40.77
N ASP A 56 -10.12 16.61 40.41
CA ASP A 56 -9.91 17.04 39.03
C ASP A 56 -8.41 17.29 38.78
N CYS A 57 -7.88 16.66 37.73
CA CYS A 57 -6.62 17.04 37.09
C CYS A 57 -6.71 16.78 35.57
N PRO A 58 -5.74 17.23 34.75
CA PRO A 58 -5.67 16.86 33.34
C PRO A 58 -5.51 15.34 33.15
N PRO A 59 -5.88 14.78 31.97
CA PRO A 59 -5.68 13.36 31.68
C PRO A 59 -4.19 13.00 31.75
N ASN A 60 -3.88 11.86 32.36
CA ASN A 60 -2.51 11.38 32.63
C ASN A 60 -1.72 12.25 33.62
N HIS A 61 -2.35 13.06 34.48
CA HIS A 61 -1.66 13.73 35.61
C HIS A 61 -2.00 13.12 36.98
N GLY A 62 -3.05 12.31 37.09
CA GLY A 62 -3.51 11.73 38.35
C GLY A 62 -2.81 10.41 38.70
N LEU A 63 -2.45 10.22 39.96
CA LEU A 63 -1.83 9.00 40.48
C LEU A 63 -2.35 8.67 41.89
N PHE A 64 -2.69 7.41 42.15
CA PHE A 64 -3.09 6.95 43.49
C PHE A 64 -2.02 6.06 44.10
N MET A 65 -1.55 6.40 45.30
CA MET A 65 -0.52 5.68 46.05
C MET A 65 -0.88 5.57 47.53
N GLN A 66 -0.45 4.50 48.20
CA GLN A 66 -0.54 4.43 49.66
C GLN A 66 0.51 5.35 50.30
N PRO A 67 0.24 5.95 51.48
CA PRO A 67 1.23 6.73 52.23
C PRO A 67 2.45 5.88 52.62
N SER A 68 3.50 5.90 51.79
CA SER A 68 4.77 5.23 52.07
C SER A 68 5.79 6.19 52.66
N ALA A 69 6.77 5.68 53.40
CA ALA A 69 7.85 6.49 53.98
C ALA A 69 8.81 7.08 52.92
N ALA A 70 8.67 6.69 51.65
CA ALA A 70 9.50 7.15 50.54
C ALA A 70 8.92 8.37 49.80
N ILE A 71 7.75 8.88 50.19
CA ILE A 71 7.18 10.13 49.68
C ILE A 71 7.69 11.28 50.56
N GLN A 72 8.54 12.15 50.03
CA GLN A 72 9.06 13.31 50.76
C GLN A 72 8.11 14.51 50.64
N ILE A 73 8.06 15.35 51.66
CA ILE A 73 7.25 16.59 51.65
C ILE A 73 8.17 17.75 51.27
N ILE A 74 7.87 18.40 50.15
CA ILE A 74 8.65 19.55 49.63
C ILE A 74 8.08 20.86 50.19
N GLU A 75 6.76 21.04 50.17
CA GLU A 75 6.11 22.31 50.51
C GLU A 75 4.77 22.11 51.23
N GLN A 76 4.53 22.87 52.32
CA GLN A 76 3.27 22.80 53.07
C GLN A 76 2.17 23.69 52.46
N PRO A 77 0.88 23.29 52.56
CA PRO A 77 -0.22 24.05 51.97
C PRO A 77 -0.38 25.44 52.60
N LYS A 78 -0.48 26.46 51.75
CA LYS A 78 -0.64 27.89 52.13
C LYS A 78 -2.03 28.18 52.71
N PRO A 79 -2.16 28.97 53.80
CA PRO A 79 -3.45 29.20 54.46
C PRO A 79 -4.43 30.06 53.62
N PRO A 80 -5.76 29.84 53.75
CA PRO A 80 -6.77 30.49 52.91
C PRO A 80 -7.16 31.90 53.38
N GLY A 81 -7.32 32.82 52.43
CA GLY A 81 -7.94 34.14 52.64
C GLY A 81 -9.49 34.10 52.61
N PRO A 82 -10.18 35.12 53.17
CA PRO A 82 -11.61 35.03 53.49
C PRO A 82 -12.58 35.30 52.32
N LYS A 83 -13.81 34.78 52.45
CA LYS A 83 -14.94 34.96 51.52
C LYS A 83 -15.78 36.21 51.86
N VAL A 84 -16.22 36.95 50.83
CA VAL A 84 -17.38 37.88 50.81
C VAL A 84 -17.94 37.80 49.37
N ALA A 85 -19.12 37.24 49.06
CA ALA A 85 -20.52 37.54 49.41
C ALA A 85 -21.19 38.62 48.51
N ASN A 86 -22.09 38.14 47.62
CA ASN A 86 -23.23 38.77 46.93
C ASN A 86 -23.08 40.00 45.98
N GLY A 87 -23.68 39.86 44.78
CA GLY A 87 -24.03 41.00 43.90
C GLY A 87 -24.41 40.63 42.45
N LYS A 88 -25.67 40.28 42.18
CA LYS A 88 -26.33 40.42 40.84
C LYS A 88 -26.87 41.88 40.71
N PRO A 89 -27.22 42.44 39.52
CA PRO A 89 -27.72 41.76 38.30
C PRO A 89 -27.29 42.29 36.90
N VAL A 90 -27.61 41.48 35.87
CA VAL A 90 -28.11 41.81 34.49
C VAL A 90 -27.57 43.04 33.71
N GLY A 91 -27.11 42.83 32.46
CA GLY A 91 -27.00 43.92 31.46
C GLY A 91 -26.26 43.62 30.13
N THR A 92 -26.97 43.08 29.13
CA THR A 92 -26.80 43.29 27.66
C THR A 92 -25.43 43.42 26.97
N ALA A 93 -25.18 42.47 26.05
CA ALA A 93 -24.82 42.65 24.62
C ALA A 93 -23.48 43.25 24.12
N ALA A 94 -22.98 42.59 23.06
CA ALA A 94 -22.16 43.08 21.93
C ALA A 94 -20.60 43.22 22.04
N ARG A 95 -19.95 42.58 21.05
CA ARG A 95 -18.58 42.73 20.47
C ARG A 95 -18.38 44.12 19.80
N PRO A 96 -17.20 44.49 19.19
CA PRO A 96 -15.84 43.88 19.17
C PRO A 96 -14.60 44.85 19.22
N ARG A 97 -13.38 44.31 19.44
CA ARG A 97 -12.03 44.76 18.92
C ARG A 97 -11.51 46.21 19.28
N PRO A 98 -10.25 46.59 18.98
CA PRO A 98 -8.95 45.94 19.32
C PRO A 98 -7.83 46.91 19.81
N SER A 99 -6.67 46.36 20.19
CA SER A 99 -5.30 46.95 20.08
C SER A 99 -4.79 48.06 21.04
N SER A 100 -3.96 47.63 22.00
CA SER A 100 -2.55 48.03 22.31
C SER A 100 -2.03 49.47 22.59
N VAL A 101 -0.96 49.47 23.41
CA VAL A 101 0.19 50.41 23.60
C VAL A 101 0.13 51.58 24.62
N VAL A 102 1.23 51.65 25.41
CA VAL A 102 1.94 52.79 26.05
C VAL A 102 1.97 52.83 27.61
N ALA A 103 3.15 53.14 28.16
CA ALA A 103 3.55 53.16 29.58
C ALA A 103 3.76 54.62 30.12
N PRO A 104 4.82 54.96 30.91
CA PRO A 104 5.07 54.78 32.36
C PRO A 104 5.13 56.12 33.17
N PRO A 105 5.46 56.12 34.49
CA PRO A 105 6.82 56.42 35.05
C PRO A 105 7.24 55.44 36.20
N GLY A 106 8.30 55.56 37.05
CA GLY A 106 9.37 56.55 37.31
C GLY A 106 9.27 57.29 38.69
N ARG A 107 10.31 57.67 39.48
CA ARG A 107 11.81 57.60 39.47
C ARG A 107 12.41 57.92 40.89
N THR A 108 13.52 57.29 41.36
CA THR A 108 14.61 57.81 42.27
C THR A 108 15.54 56.64 42.73
N ALA A 109 16.86 56.49 42.48
CA ALA A 109 18.12 57.31 42.54
C ALA A 109 18.77 57.33 43.95
N ARG A 110 20.09 57.13 44.24
CA ARG A 110 21.43 57.16 43.53
C ARG A 110 22.47 56.29 44.36
N PRO A 111 23.85 56.26 44.21
CA PRO A 111 24.86 57.09 43.49
C PRO A 111 25.93 56.26 42.67
N SER A 112 27.20 56.69 42.46
CA SER A 112 27.71 57.60 41.38
C SER A 112 29.26 57.56 41.26
N MET A 113 29.82 58.10 40.14
CA MET A 113 31.25 58.38 39.77
C MET A 113 32.00 57.22 39.04
N GLY A 114 32.72 57.38 37.90
CA GLY A 114 32.93 58.46 36.88
C GLY A 114 34.08 58.01 35.91
N GLY A 115 34.00 58.05 34.57
CA GLY A 115 34.24 59.19 33.63
C GLY A 115 35.73 59.28 33.17
N PRO A 116 36.16 59.95 32.06
CA PRO A 116 35.50 60.57 30.87
C PRO A 116 35.92 59.92 29.50
N SER A 117 35.36 60.13 28.28
CA SER A 117 34.83 61.30 27.52
C SER A 117 35.96 62.16 26.84
N VAL A 118 35.89 62.80 25.65
CA VAL A 118 34.92 63.69 24.93
C VAL A 118 35.33 63.75 23.42
N ASN A 119 34.50 63.48 22.38
CA ASN A 119 33.54 64.31 21.61
C ASN A 119 34.08 65.40 20.62
N ARG A 120 33.34 65.59 19.50
CA ARG A 120 33.04 66.87 18.75
C ARG A 120 33.59 67.13 17.32
N GLN A 121 32.74 66.83 16.34
CA GLN A 121 32.31 67.65 15.16
C GLN A 121 33.30 68.58 14.38
N SER A 122 33.50 68.22 13.10
CA SER A 122 33.13 69.02 11.88
C SER A 122 34.13 69.96 11.15
N ILE A 123 33.92 70.05 9.82
CA ILE A 123 34.28 71.12 8.84
C ILE A 123 35.60 70.99 8.01
N SER A 124 35.41 70.54 6.76
CA SER A 124 36.05 70.85 5.44
C SER A 124 37.49 71.42 5.29
N GLY A 125 38.23 70.90 4.30
CA GLY A 125 39.38 71.56 3.65
C GLY A 125 39.95 70.74 2.46
N PRO A 126 40.58 71.34 1.41
CA PRO A 126 40.38 70.86 0.03
C PRO A 126 41.65 70.51 -0.79
N LEU A 127 41.43 70.22 -2.09
CA LEU A 127 42.38 69.90 -3.20
C LEU A 127 42.99 68.48 -3.17
N GLY A 128 43.01 67.69 -4.27
CA GLY A 128 42.31 67.80 -5.56
C GLY A 128 43.03 67.07 -6.71
N SER A 129 42.42 66.03 -7.30
CA SER A 129 42.74 65.55 -8.67
C SER A 129 41.75 64.50 -9.19
N ARG A 130 41.29 64.73 -10.43
CA ARG A 130 40.73 63.78 -11.42
C ARG A 130 39.51 62.88 -11.08
N GLN A 131 38.39 63.38 -11.61
CA GLN A 131 37.47 62.69 -12.54
C GLN A 131 36.43 61.68 -12.01
N SER A 132 35.21 61.58 -12.57
CA SER A 132 34.33 62.55 -13.28
C SER A 132 33.10 61.79 -13.83
N MET A 133 31.89 62.09 -13.34
CA MET A 133 30.58 61.78 -14.00
C MET A 133 30.31 60.26 -14.19
N THR A 134 29.11 59.68 -14.34
CA THR A 134 27.69 60.05 -14.47
C THR A 134 26.88 59.01 -13.67
N ALA A 135 25.86 59.35 -12.87
CA ALA A 135 24.45 59.60 -13.22
C ALA A 135 23.60 58.38 -13.68
N SER A 136 22.36 58.40 -13.17
CA SER A 136 21.06 57.81 -13.59
C SER A 136 20.80 57.79 -15.13
N PRO A 137 19.70 57.21 -15.69
CA PRO A 137 18.35 57.01 -15.09
C PRO A 137 17.64 55.67 -15.47
N ALA A 138 16.37 55.37 -15.16
CA ALA A 138 15.23 56.20 -14.72
C ALA A 138 14.14 55.42 -13.93
N LYS A 139 13.45 56.13 -13.00
CA LYS A 139 11.98 56.40 -12.89
C LYS A 139 10.97 55.22 -13.07
N ARG A 140 9.78 55.17 -12.44
CA ARG A 140 8.99 56.03 -11.51
C ARG A 140 7.91 55.10 -10.89
N VAL A 141 7.58 55.09 -9.59
CA VAL A 141 6.77 56.07 -8.82
C VAL A 141 5.47 56.53 -9.52
N SER A 142 4.38 55.88 -9.09
CA SER A 142 2.97 56.33 -8.98
C SER A 142 2.26 57.05 -10.14
N MET A 143 1.02 56.63 -10.43
CA MET A 143 -0.21 57.40 -10.15
C MET A 143 -1.48 56.57 -10.40
N ALA A 144 -2.52 56.82 -9.58
CA ALA A 144 -3.96 56.67 -9.87
C ALA A 144 -4.55 55.32 -10.37
N GLY A 145 -5.49 54.76 -9.58
CA GLY A 145 -6.75 54.23 -10.12
C GLY A 145 -7.79 55.37 -10.20
N PRO A 146 -9.12 55.13 -10.21
CA PRO A 146 -9.89 53.88 -10.29
C PRO A 146 -10.90 53.91 -11.49
N PRO A 147 -12.22 53.64 -11.34
CA PRO A 147 -12.97 52.37 -11.51
C PRO A 147 -13.91 52.45 -12.75
N PRO A 148 -15.20 52.03 -12.76
CA PRO A 148 -15.87 50.78 -12.32
C PRO A 148 -16.61 50.02 -13.47
N VAL A 149 -17.14 48.83 -13.14
CA VAL A 149 -18.45 48.23 -13.57
C VAL A 149 -18.99 48.47 -14.99
N THR A 150 -19.20 47.37 -15.75
CA THR A 150 -20.51 47.05 -16.40
C THR A 150 -20.61 45.57 -16.83
N ARG A 151 -21.75 44.95 -16.52
CA ARG A 151 -22.39 43.80 -17.23
C ARG A 151 -23.01 44.35 -18.55
N PRO A 152 -23.44 43.56 -19.58
CA PRO A 152 -23.60 42.09 -19.61
C PRO A 152 -23.24 41.39 -20.96
N GLU A 153 -23.70 40.14 -21.07
CA GLU A 153 -24.06 39.38 -22.28
C GLU A 153 -23.04 38.51 -23.06
N SER A 154 -23.33 37.20 -23.04
CA SER A 154 -23.56 36.33 -24.22
C SER A 154 -22.41 35.95 -25.15
N LYS A 155 -21.77 34.78 -24.90
CA LYS A 155 -21.97 33.53 -25.69
C LYS A 155 -20.90 32.44 -25.39
N ARG A 156 -21.27 31.21 -25.76
CA ARG A 156 -20.41 30.08 -26.19
C ARG A 156 -19.64 29.22 -25.15
N THR A 157 -20.20 28.03 -24.95
CA THR A 157 -19.62 26.69 -25.25
C THR A 157 -18.30 26.20 -24.65
N SER A 158 -18.26 24.87 -24.54
CA SER A 158 -17.12 23.93 -24.63
C SER A 158 -16.21 23.67 -23.42
N MET A 159 -16.45 22.49 -22.84
CA MET A 159 -15.50 21.39 -22.62
C MET A 159 -14.30 21.56 -21.67
N ALA A 160 -14.48 21.01 -20.47
CA ALA A 160 -13.57 20.04 -19.82
C ALA A 160 -12.12 20.51 -19.50
N PRO A 161 -11.25 19.63 -18.97
CA PRO A 161 -11.27 19.21 -17.56
C PRO A 161 -9.91 19.47 -16.85
N PRO A 162 -9.80 19.25 -15.53
CA PRO A 162 -8.55 18.79 -14.94
C PRO A 162 -8.36 17.28 -15.21
N SER A 163 -7.18 16.92 -15.71
CA SER A 163 -6.65 15.56 -15.72
C SER A 163 -6.55 15.01 -14.29
N LEU A 164 -7.01 13.79 -14.02
CA LEU A 164 -6.21 12.53 -13.97
C LEU A 164 -5.07 12.58 -12.90
N ALA A 165 -4.79 11.52 -12.15
CA ALA A 165 -5.13 10.12 -12.34
C ALA A 165 -5.40 9.46 -10.96
N SER A 166 -6.42 8.62 -10.82
CA SER A 166 -6.36 7.15 -10.97
C SER A 166 -5.85 6.41 -9.74
N ARG A 167 -6.65 5.42 -9.30
CA ARG A 167 -6.28 4.00 -9.04
C ARG A 167 -5.19 3.76 -7.96
N SER A 168 -5.23 2.69 -7.17
CA SER A 168 -5.85 1.40 -7.50
C SER A 168 -6.20 0.55 -6.26
N SER A 169 -7.24 -0.26 -6.44
CA SER A 169 -7.36 -1.68 -6.08
C SER A 169 -6.88 -2.24 -4.73
N ARG A 170 -7.82 -2.95 -4.08
CA ARG A 170 -7.72 -4.35 -3.60
C ARG A 170 -6.28 -4.90 -3.42
N GLN A 171 -5.95 -5.37 -2.22
CA GLN A 171 -6.17 -6.80 -1.87
C GLN A 171 -6.01 -7.07 -0.36
N SER A 172 -6.38 -8.29 0.03
CA SER A 172 -6.43 -8.84 1.38
C SER A 172 -5.08 -9.32 1.91
N LEU A 173 -4.88 -9.29 3.23
CA LEU A 173 -4.73 -10.48 4.11
C LEU A 173 -4.23 -10.08 5.52
N ALA A 174 -4.82 -10.65 6.57
CA ALA A 174 -4.20 -10.79 7.89
C ALA A 174 -4.79 -12.02 8.62
N PRO A 175 -3.98 -12.86 9.30
CA PRO A 175 -4.46 -14.04 10.02
C PRO A 175 -4.63 -13.81 11.54
N ARG A 176 -5.44 -14.69 12.15
CA ARG A 176 -5.33 -15.21 13.54
C ARG A 176 -5.14 -14.26 14.76
N SER A 177 -6.25 -14.14 15.49
CA SER A 177 -6.43 -14.75 16.84
C SER A 177 -6.06 -14.01 18.16
N LEU A 178 -6.79 -14.46 19.20
CA LEU A 178 -6.55 -14.40 20.66
C LEU A 178 -7.08 -13.22 21.51
N SER A 179 -7.49 -13.61 22.71
CA SER A 179 -8.27 -12.92 23.77
C SER A 179 -7.32 -12.40 24.90
N PRO A 180 -7.73 -11.91 26.11
CA PRO A 180 -9.07 -11.86 26.74
C PRO A 180 -9.42 -10.67 27.70
N LYS A 181 -10.65 -10.74 28.30
CA LYS A 181 -11.16 -10.16 29.59
C LYS A 181 -11.84 -8.76 29.65
N LYS A 182 -13.20 -8.81 29.66
CA LYS A 182 -14.14 -8.53 30.79
C LYS A 182 -13.70 -7.63 31.97
N PRO A 183 -14.61 -6.83 32.59
CA PRO A 183 -15.73 -7.39 33.38
C PRO A 183 -17.11 -6.66 33.34
N ALA A 184 -18.13 -7.32 33.93
CA ALA A 184 -19.50 -6.82 34.22
C ALA A 184 -19.64 -6.46 35.74
N PRO A 185 -20.81 -6.13 36.36
CA PRO A 185 -22.13 -6.83 36.38
C PRO A 185 -23.34 -5.86 36.09
N SER A 186 -24.65 -6.15 36.21
CA SER A 186 -25.51 -7.12 36.96
C SER A 186 -26.83 -7.39 36.19
N ALA A 187 -27.36 -8.60 35.95
CA ALA A 187 -27.89 -9.67 36.84
C ALA A 187 -29.35 -9.45 37.34
N GLN A 188 -30.29 -10.44 37.42
CA GLN A 188 -30.48 -11.76 36.77
C GLN A 188 -31.84 -12.43 37.19
N SER A 189 -32.29 -13.46 36.45
CA SER A 189 -33.00 -14.69 36.96
C SER A 189 -34.56 -14.70 37.14
N SER A 190 -35.34 -15.80 36.99
CA SER A 190 -35.25 -17.10 36.25
C SER A 190 -36.61 -17.85 36.21
N ARG A 191 -36.72 -18.91 35.37
CA ARG A 191 -37.88 -19.82 35.18
C ARG A 191 -38.02 -20.95 36.24
N ARG A 192 -39.10 -21.75 36.13
CA ARG A 192 -39.27 -23.13 36.65
C ARG A 192 -39.78 -24.03 35.52
N SER A 193 -39.65 -25.37 35.50
CA SER A 193 -39.10 -26.38 36.46
C SER A 193 -38.38 -27.51 35.66
N SER A 194 -38.04 -28.75 36.09
CA SER A 194 -38.43 -29.58 37.26
C SER A 194 -37.45 -30.76 37.52
N VAL A 195 -37.32 -31.17 38.80
CA VAL A 195 -36.74 -32.44 39.34
C VAL A 195 -35.23 -32.72 39.10
N GLY A 196 -34.50 -33.11 40.16
CA GLY A 196 -33.05 -33.42 40.19
C GLY A 196 -32.71 -34.91 40.44
N PRO A 197 -31.49 -35.29 40.88
CA PRO A 197 -31.07 -35.04 42.28
C PRO A 197 -29.55 -34.79 42.54
N SER A 198 -29.22 -34.45 43.81
CA SER A 198 -27.97 -34.57 44.62
C SER A 198 -26.57 -34.44 43.96
N ALA A 199 -25.59 -33.71 44.53
CA ALA A 199 -25.37 -33.23 45.91
C ALA A 199 -24.73 -31.78 45.91
N THR A 200 -24.08 -31.16 46.92
CA THR A 200 -23.45 -31.60 48.20
C THR A 200 -23.47 -30.52 49.31
N THR A 201 -23.46 -31.01 50.56
CA THR A 201 -23.13 -30.45 51.89
C THR A 201 -22.14 -29.25 51.94
N THR A 202 -22.33 -28.16 52.70
CA THR A 202 -22.26 -28.01 54.19
C THR A 202 -22.75 -26.59 54.61
N ARG A 203 -23.70 -26.41 55.56
CA ARG A 203 -23.63 -26.35 57.06
C ARG A 203 -22.87 -25.10 57.62
N PRO A 204 -23.17 -24.58 58.85
CA PRO A 204 -24.27 -24.86 59.82
C PRO A 204 -24.78 -23.57 60.58
N PRO A 205 -25.34 -23.58 61.82
CA PRO A 205 -26.50 -24.31 62.38
C PRO A 205 -27.52 -23.43 63.20
N VAL A 206 -28.51 -24.11 63.82
CA VAL A 206 -29.19 -23.82 65.12
C VAL A 206 -30.62 -23.23 65.14
N ARG A 207 -31.56 -24.14 65.48
CA ARG A 207 -32.73 -24.09 66.39
C ARG A 207 -33.74 -22.91 66.43
N SER A 208 -34.99 -23.36 66.48
CA SER A 208 -36.23 -22.81 67.06
C SER A 208 -36.13 -22.51 68.59
N PRO A 209 -37.17 -22.01 69.33
CA PRO A 209 -38.62 -21.95 68.99
C PRO A 209 -39.45 -20.73 69.48
N THR A 210 -40.77 -20.86 69.28
CA THR A 210 -41.94 -20.37 70.10
C THR A 210 -42.62 -19.00 69.88
N GLN A 211 -43.98 -19.10 69.71
CA GLN A 211 -45.06 -18.15 70.07
C GLN A 211 -45.19 -16.81 69.29
N ALA A 212 -46.40 -16.22 69.06
CA ALA A 212 -47.79 -16.72 69.10
C ALA A 212 -48.79 -15.69 68.45
N ASN A 213 -50.00 -16.17 68.13
CA ASN A 213 -51.31 -15.47 68.03
C ASN A 213 -51.73 -14.59 66.82
N SER A 214 -53.05 -14.66 66.56
CA SER A 214 -53.97 -13.80 65.78
C SER A 214 -53.66 -13.56 64.28
N ASP A 215 -54.56 -13.79 63.32
CA ASP A 215 -55.94 -14.32 63.36
C ASP A 215 -56.27 -15.23 62.16
N SER A 216 -57.38 -15.94 62.24
CA SER A 216 -57.68 -17.21 61.54
C SER A 216 -59.09 -17.18 60.88
N PRO A 217 -59.56 -18.26 60.21
CA PRO A 217 -58.88 -19.04 59.17
C PRO A 217 -59.80 -19.41 57.98
N SER A 218 -59.20 -20.08 56.99
CA SER A 218 -59.86 -21.06 56.11
C SER A 218 -60.53 -22.22 56.88
N ILE A 219 -61.63 -22.78 56.37
CA ILE A 219 -61.93 -24.22 56.53
C ILE A 219 -62.36 -24.84 55.20
N SER A 220 -61.59 -25.81 54.74
CA SER A 220 -62.05 -26.91 53.90
C SER A 220 -61.91 -28.20 54.70
N ARG A 221 -63.00 -28.98 54.85
CA ARG A 221 -63.10 -30.40 55.28
C ARG A 221 -64.55 -30.71 55.71
N VAL A 222 -65.12 -31.92 55.55
CA VAL A 222 -64.66 -33.17 54.88
C VAL A 222 -65.86 -34.12 54.68
N LEU A 223 -65.62 -35.24 53.97
CA LEU A 223 -66.39 -36.49 53.94
C LEU A 223 -67.72 -36.55 53.14
N SER A 224 -67.73 -37.51 52.22
CA SER A 224 -68.88 -38.19 51.61
C SER A 224 -69.56 -39.15 52.62
N PRO A 225 -70.60 -39.95 52.27
CA PRO A 225 -71.35 -40.03 51.01
C PRO A 225 -72.89 -40.03 51.18
N GLY A 226 -73.65 -40.04 50.08
CA GLY A 226 -75.08 -40.41 50.12
C GLY A 226 -75.91 -39.85 48.97
N SER A 227 -76.46 -40.72 48.13
CA SER A 227 -77.46 -40.36 47.12
C SER A 227 -78.85 -40.20 47.74
N THR A 228 -79.60 -39.16 47.37
CA THR A 228 -80.94 -39.27 46.72
C THR A 228 -81.56 -37.89 46.44
N THR A 229 -82.37 -37.85 45.38
CA THR A 229 -83.22 -36.74 44.90
C THR A 229 -84.38 -36.47 45.89
N PRO A 230 -85.06 -35.28 45.91
CA PRO A 230 -86.08 -34.99 44.87
C PRO A 230 -86.46 -33.51 44.57
N SER A 231 -87.22 -33.37 43.47
CA SER A 231 -88.36 -32.46 43.26
C SER A 231 -88.25 -30.91 43.30
N ALA A 232 -88.34 -30.36 42.08
CA ALA A 232 -89.45 -29.54 41.59
C ALA A 232 -89.65 -28.07 42.06
N LYS A 233 -89.51 -27.15 41.10
CA LYS A 233 -90.60 -26.42 40.39
C LYS A 233 -89.96 -25.61 39.22
N VAL A 234 -90.35 -25.78 37.94
CA VAL A 234 -91.60 -25.31 37.26
C VAL A 234 -91.63 -23.77 37.25
N SER A 235 -91.67 -23.06 36.10
CA SER A 235 -92.64 -23.10 34.98
C SER A 235 -92.07 -22.33 33.75
N THR A 236 -92.50 -22.42 32.47
CA THR A 236 -93.29 -23.38 31.65
C THR A 236 -93.14 -23.00 30.15
N ASN A 237 -92.99 -24.01 29.27
CA ASN A 237 -93.78 -24.35 28.06
C ASN A 237 -94.72 -23.29 27.40
N SER A 238 -95.06 -23.32 26.09
CA SER A 238 -95.24 -24.48 25.17
C SER A 238 -95.25 -24.15 23.64
N LYS A 239 -95.48 -25.20 22.83
CA LYS A 239 -95.62 -25.33 21.35
C LYS A 239 -96.80 -24.54 20.67
N PRO A 240 -96.87 -24.48 19.32
CA PRO A 240 -97.78 -23.61 18.54
C PRO A 240 -99.09 -24.26 18.07
N VAL A 241 -100.04 -23.46 17.55
CA VAL A 241 -100.95 -23.70 16.38
C VAL A 241 -101.94 -22.51 16.18
N THR A 242 -102.61 -22.47 15.02
CA THR A 242 -103.44 -21.42 14.39
C THR A 242 -104.78 -21.05 15.05
N THR A 243 -105.30 -19.84 14.78
CA THR A 243 -106.61 -19.59 14.09
C THR A 243 -106.89 -18.08 13.87
N SER A 244 -107.92 -17.78 13.07
CA SER A 244 -108.26 -16.49 12.44
C SER A 244 -109.24 -15.60 13.22
N SER A 245 -109.25 -14.29 12.95
CA SER A 245 -110.45 -13.53 12.49
C SER A 245 -110.17 -12.02 12.31
N SER A 246 -111.14 -11.28 11.76
CA SER A 246 -110.99 -10.00 11.04
C SER A 246 -111.39 -8.74 11.84
N SER A 247 -110.84 -7.56 11.49
CA SER A 247 -111.57 -6.51 10.72
C SER A 247 -111.03 -5.06 10.83
N ASN A 248 -110.81 -4.44 9.66
CA ASN A 248 -111.19 -3.07 9.25
C ASN A 248 -110.73 -1.75 9.94
N LEU A 249 -110.01 -0.95 9.12
CA LEU A 249 -110.28 0.45 8.68
C LEU A 249 -109.37 1.65 9.09
N THR A 250 -109.01 2.39 8.02
CA THR A 250 -108.53 3.79 7.88
C THR A 250 -107.01 4.09 7.75
N PRO A 251 -106.60 5.10 6.93
CA PRO A 251 -105.26 5.12 6.32
C PRO A 251 -104.43 6.40 6.58
N ARG A 252 -103.29 6.30 7.28
CA ARG A 252 -102.26 7.37 7.31
C ARG A 252 -100.84 6.92 7.74
N ALA A 253 -100.34 5.78 7.26
CA ALA A 253 -99.08 5.19 7.76
C ALA A 253 -97.99 4.84 6.71
N SER A 254 -98.27 4.92 5.41
CA SER A 254 -97.43 4.32 4.35
C SER A 254 -96.03 4.94 4.17
N ALA A 255 -95.83 6.22 4.51
CA ALA A 255 -94.55 6.92 4.30
C ALA A 255 -93.48 6.66 5.37
N ALA A 256 -93.87 6.19 6.55
CA ALA A 256 -92.93 5.89 7.64
C ALA A 256 -92.39 4.45 7.55
N GLN A 257 -93.27 3.50 7.19
CA GLN A 257 -92.91 2.09 7.09
C GLN A 257 -91.98 1.80 5.90
N SER A 258 -92.12 2.51 4.77
CA SER A 258 -91.25 2.33 3.60
C SER A 258 -89.79 2.73 3.85
N LYS A 259 -89.55 3.80 4.63
CA LYS A 259 -88.20 4.16 5.09
C LYS A 259 -87.63 3.10 6.01
N GLN A 260 -88.45 2.55 6.92
CA GLN A 260 -88.00 1.57 7.89
C GLN A 260 -87.70 0.19 7.25
N THR A 261 -88.45 -0.22 6.22
CA THR A 261 -88.10 -1.41 5.42
C THR A 261 -86.86 -1.18 4.57
N GLN A 262 -86.71 -0.02 3.92
CA GLN A 262 -85.48 0.30 3.17
C GLN A 262 -84.23 0.36 4.08
N GLU A 263 -84.34 0.90 5.29
CA GLU A 263 -83.24 0.93 6.26
C GLU A 263 -82.88 -0.48 6.74
N LEU A 264 -83.87 -1.34 6.99
CA LEU A 264 -83.65 -2.74 7.35
C LEU A 264 -83.05 -3.54 6.19
N GLU A 265 -83.52 -3.37 4.96
CA GLU A 265 -82.95 -4.01 3.76
C GLU A 265 -81.51 -3.55 3.50
N ALA A 266 -81.22 -2.26 3.63
CA ALA A 266 -79.86 -1.74 3.53
C ALA A 266 -78.94 -2.33 4.62
N LYS A 267 -79.47 -2.51 5.84
CA LYS A 267 -78.74 -3.13 6.97
C LYS A 267 -78.52 -4.62 6.78
N VAL A 268 -79.48 -5.36 6.20
CA VAL A 268 -79.32 -6.76 5.78
C VAL A 268 -78.25 -6.87 4.71
N ARG A 269 -78.31 -6.08 3.62
CA ARG A 269 -77.27 -6.07 2.58
C ARG A 269 -75.88 -5.70 3.11
N ALA A 270 -75.81 -4.78 4.08
CA ALA A 270 -74.55 -4.44 4.74
C ALA A 270 -74.00 -5.59 5.59
N LEU A 271 -74.86 -6.33 6.30
CA LEU A 271 -74.49 -7.53 7.06
C LEU A 271 -74.10 -8.69 6.14
N GLU A 272 -74.78 -8.91 5.02
CA GLU A 272 -74.43 -9.89 4.00
C GLU A 272 -73.07 -9.57 3.35
N LYS A 273 -72.83 -8.30 2.97
CA LYS A 273 -71.53 -7.85 2.46
C LYS A 273 -70.42 -8.02 3.51
N LYS A 274 -70.72 -7.80 4.79
CA LYS A 274 -69.78 -8.04 5.90
C LYS A 274 -69.54 -9.53 6.15
N ALA A 275 -70.57 -10.38 6.02
CA ALA A 275 -70.45 -11.84 6.11
C ALA A 275 -69.62 -12.41 4.95
N MET A 276 -69.82 -11.90 3.74
CA MET A 276 -69.03 -12.26 2.55
C MET A 276 -67.57 -11.83 2.72
N SER A 277 -67.33 -10.57 3.13
CA SER A 277 -65.97 -10.08 3.45
C SER A 277 -65.29 -10.85 4.58
N ASN A 278 -66.03 -11.30 5.60
CA ASN A 278 -65.49 -12.15 6.66
C ASN A 278 -65.22 -13.58 6.17
N ARG A 279 -66.06 -14.13 5.28
CA ARG A 279 -65.85 -15.44 4.66
C ARG A 279 -64.61 -15.46 3.78
N ASP A 280 -64.34 -14.38 3.05
CA ASP A 280 -63.13 -14.26 2.24
C ASP A 280 -61.88 -14.04 3.11
N ARG A 281 -61.96 -13.19 4.14
CA ARG A 281 -60.88 -13.08 5.17
C ARG A 281 -60.54 -14.42 5.83
N ASN A 282 -61.54 -15.27 6.10
CA ASN A 282 -61.29 -16.60 6.65
C ASN A 282 -60.54 -17.50 5.65
N LYS A 283 -60.88 -17.48 4.36
CA LYS A 283 -60.10 -18.22 3.34
C LYS A 283 -58.65 -17.71 3.25
N ASP A 284 -58.46 -16.40 3.31
CA ASP A 284 -57.11 -15.80 3.31
C ASP A 284 -56.32 -16.25 4.55
N TYR A 285 -56.98 -16.34 5.70
CA TYR A 285 -56.40 -16.84 6.96
C TYR A 285 -56.07 -18.34 6.89
N ASP A 286 -56.97 -19.16 6.34
CA ASP A 286 -56.76 -20.60 6.13
C ASP A 286 -55.58 -20.85 5.16
N ALA A 287 -55.48 -20.07 4.07
CA ALA A 287 -54.36 -20.14 3.12
C ALA A 287 -53.03 -19.63 3.71
N LEU A 288 -53.08 -18.64 4.62
CA LEU A 288 -51.92 -18.24 5.43
C LEU A 288 -51.51 -19.33 6.42
N GLN A 289 -52.47 -20.03 7.02
CA GLN A 289 -52.23 -21.13 7.95
C GLN A 289 -51.61 -22.33 7.24
N GLU A 290 -52.07 -22.68 6.02
CA GLU A 290 -51.46 -23.72 5.20
C GLU A 290 -50.00 -23.38 4.83
N LYS A 291 -49.74 -22.13 4.42
CA LYS A 291 -48.36 -21.66 4.16
C LYS A 291 -47.48 -21.70 5.42
N ASN A 292 -48.00 -21.31 6.58
CA ASN A 292 -47.28 -21.44 7.84
C ASN A 292 -46.95 -22.90 8.18
N GLN A 293 -47.87 -23.84 7.96
CA GLN A 293 -47.60 -25.27 8.13
C GLN A 293 -46.52 -25.77 7.16
N GLN A 294 -46.54 -25.32 5.90
CA GLN A 294 -45.47 -25.62 4.94
C GLN A 294 -44.12 -25.10 5.44
N TYR A 295 -44.04 -23.85 5.92
CA TYR A 295 -42.81 -23.30 6.51
C TYR A 295 -42.36 -24.04 7.78
N GLU A 296 -43.27 -24.41 8.69
CA GLU A 296 -42.96 -25.21 9.88
C GLU A 296 -42.42 -26.62 9.54
N THR A 297 -42.80 -27.22 8.40
CA THR A 297 -42.19 -28.49 7.95
C THR A 297 -40.84 -28.34 7.25
N ILE A 298 -40.54 -27.15 6.73
CA ILE A 298 -39.28 -26.83 6.04
C ILE A 298 -38.20 -26.37 7.02
N HIS A 299 -38.58 -25.60 8.05
CA HIS A 299 -37.69 -25.10 9.09
C HIS A 299 -36.79 -26.18 9.73
N PRO A 300 -37.30 -27.30 10.29
CA PRO A 300 -36.47 -28.32 10.93
C PRO A 300 -35.54 -29.04 9.94
N LYS A 301 -35.89 -29.10 8.64
CA LYS A 301 -35.03 -29.68 7.60
C LYS A 301 -33.85 -28.75 7.28
N LEU A 302 -34.08 -27.44 7.24
CA LEU A 302 -33.03 -26.43 7.10
C LEU A 302 -32.15 -26.40 8.36
N GLU A 303 -32.74 -26.38 9.56
CA GLU A 303 -31.97 -26.45 10.82
C GLU A 303 -31.11 -27.71 10.91
N ALA A 304 -31.64 -28.88 10.55
CA ALA A 304 -30.86 -30.12 10.50
C ALA A 304 -29.68 -30.04 9.51
N LYS A 305 -29.89 -29.41 8.34
CA LYS A 305 -28.83 -29.24 7.33
C LYS A 305 -27.77 -28.21 7.76
N VAL A 306 -28.18 -27.13 8.41
CA VAL A 306 -27.27 -26.13 9.01
C VAL A 306 -26.48 -26.74 10.18
N GLN A 307 -27.12 -27.53 11.05
CA GLN A 307 -26.41 -28.26 12.10
C GLN A 307 -25.44 -29.30 11.52
N GLY A 308 -25.82 -30.01 10.46
CA GLY A 308 -24.94 -30.95 9.76
C GLY A 308 -23.70 -30.26 9.18
N LEU A 309 -23.88 -29.14 8.47
CA LEU A 309 -22.77 -28.32 7.95
C LEU A 309 -21.92 -27.71 9.07
N SER A 310 -22.53 -27.33 10.20
CA SER A 310 -21.79 -26.83 11.37
C SER A 310 -20.95 -27.91 12.05
N ARG A 311 -21.40 -29.17 12.06
CA ARG A 311 -20.60 -30.31 12.56
C ARG A 311 -19.45 -30.61 11.61
N ALA A 312 -19.71 -30.74 10.31
CA ALA A 312 -18.64 -30.94 9.31
C ALA A 312 -17.57 -29.82 9.34
N ASN A 313 -17.96 -28.55 9.58
CA ASN A 313 -17.02 -27.45 9.78
C ASN A 313 -16.25 -27.52 11.12
N HIS A 314 -16.79 -28.19 12.14
CA HIS A 314 -16.10 -28.44 13.40
C HIS A 314 -15.07 -29.57 13.21
N ASP A 315 -15.50 -30.69 12.63
CA ASP A 315 -14.67 -31.86 12.35
C ASP A 315 -13.47 -31.49 11.45
N LEU A 316 -13.70 -30.71 10.39
CA LEU A 316 -12.63 -30.18 9.53
C LEU A 316 -11.67 -29.25 10.26
N LYS A 317 -12.15 -28.42 11.19
CA LYS A 317 -11.29 -27.55 12.01
C LYS A 317 -10.46 -28.36 13.00
N GLU A 318 -11.00 -29.44 13.54
CA GLU A 318 -10.27 -30.32 14.45
C GLU A 318 -9.20 -31.14 13.70
N GLN A 319 -9.50 -31.63 12.49
CA GLN A 319 -8.48 -32.22 11.60
C GLN A 319 -7.37 -31.23 11.24
N LEU A 320 -7.72 -29.98 10.92
CA LEU A 320 -6.73 -28.93 10.62
C LEU A 320 -5.87 -28.62 11.86
N ARG A 321 -6.45 -28.63 13.06
CA ARG A 321 -5.73 -28.47 14.34
C ARG A 321 -4.75 -29.63 14.59
N GLN A 322 -5.16 -30.87 14.34
CA GLN A 322 -4.31 -32.06 14.48
C GLN A 322 -3.15 -32.07 13.46
N LEU A 323 -3.39 -31.62 12.23
CA LEU A 323 -2.33 -31.47 11.23
C LEU A 323 -1.33 -30.36 11.62
N GLN A 324 -1.80 -29.26 12.23
CA GLN A 324 -0.91 -28.21 12.74
C GLN A 324 -0.07 -28.68 13.93
N GLU A 325 -0.66 -29.36 14.91
CA GLU A 325 0.08 -29.99 16.02
C GLU A 325 1.12 -31.00 15.49
N SER A 326 0.82 -31.71 14.40
CA SER A 326 1.79 -32.59 13.73
C SER A 326 2.92 -31.84 13.03
N ASP A 327 2.64 -30.71 12.38
CA ASP A 327 3.65 -29.91 11.66
C ASP A 327 4.60 -29.24 12.66
N GLU A 328 4.07 -28.64 13.73
CA GLU A 328 4.82 -28.10 14.87
C GLU A 328 5.73 -29.17 15.52
N SER A 329 5.25 -30.42 15.63
CA SER A 329 6.07 -31.55 16.14
C SER A 329 7.19 -31.97 15.18
N ILE A 330 7.02 -31.77 13.87
CA ILE A 330 8.04 -32.06 12.86
C ILE A 330 9.07 -30.92 12.81
N GLU A 331 8.65 -29.67 13.01
CA GLU A 331 9.57 -28.52 13.11
C GLU A 331 10.45 -28.59 14.36
N THR A 332 9.89 -28.95 15.53
CA THR A 332 10.69 -29.19 16.74
C THR A 332 11.69 -30.34 16.56
N LEU A 333 11.28 -31.45 15.95
CA LEU A 333 12.21 -32.54 15.60
C LEU A 333 13.29 -32.14 14.59
N LYS A 334 13.01 -31.22 13.66
CA LYS A 334 14.05 -30.69 12.74
C LYS A 334 15.06 -29.84 13.51
N ALA A 335 14.61 -28.93 14.37
CA ALA A 335 15.49 -28.10 15.20
C ALA A 335 16.35 -28.95 16.15
N GLU A 336 15.82 -30.03 16.72
CA GLU A 336 16.59 -31.00 17.52
C GLU A 336 17.65 -31.73 16.68
N HIS A 337 17.33 -32.12 15.44
CA HIS A 337 18.32 -32.74 14.54
C HIS A 337 19.38 -31.74 14.03
N GLU A 338 19.01 -30.50 13.76
CA GLU A 338 19.95 -29.42 13.38
C GLU A 338 20.93 -29.16 14.53
N SER A 339 20.43 -28.99 15.77
CA SER A 339 21.29 -28.87 16.95
C SER A 339 22.19 -30.10 17.19
N MET A 340 21.72 -31.31 16.87
CA MET A 340 22.54 -32.52 16.93
C MET A 340 23.65 -32.55 15.87
N ILE A 341 23.37 -32.02 14.67
CA ILE A 341 24.37 -31.88 13.60
C ILE A 341 25.43 -30.84 14.01
N ASP A 342 25.01 -29.68 14.52
CA ASP A 342 25.94 -28.64 14.97
C ASP A 342 26.86 -29.14 16.09
N LEU A 343 26.31 -29.88 17.07
CA LEU A 343 27.10 -30.52 18.12
C LEU A 343 28.09 -31.55 17.56
N ALA A 344 27.67 -32.37 16.58
CA ALA A 344 28.54 -33.36 15.94
C ALA A 344 29.64 -32.72 15.05
N VAL A 345 29.38 -31.55 14.46
CA VAL A 345 30.39 -30.74 13.75
C VAL A 345 31.39 -30.17 14.75
N LEU A 346 30.94 -29.64 15.89
CA LEU A 346 31.81 -29.07 16.91
C LEU A 346 32.69 -30.14 17.59
N ASP A 347 32.15 -31.34 17.85
CA ASP A 347 32.93 -32.50 18.30
C ASP A 347 33.98 -32.94 17.25
N LYS A 348 33.67 -32.83 15.96
CA LYS A 348 34.61 -33.11 14.87
C LYS A 348 35.74 -32.07 14.82
N GLU A 349 35.43 -30.78 14.89
CA GLU A 349 36.42 -29.69 14.89
C GLU A 349 37.35 -29.79 16.10
N LEU A 350 36.80 -30.08 17.29
CA LEU A 350 37.58 -30.29 18.51
C LEU A 350 38.41 -31.59 18.48
N ALA A 351 38.00 -32.61 17.73
CA ALA A 351 38.81 -33.79 17.47
C ALA A 351 39.95 -33.52 16.47
N GLU A 352 39.70 -32.69 15.45
CA GLU A 352 40.71 -32.26 14.47
C GLU A 352 41.77 -31.35 15.13
N GLU A 353 41.37 -30.39 15.96
CA GLU A 353 42.30 -29.56 16.75
C GLU A 353 43.19 -30.40 17.67
N LYS A 354 42.61 -31.41 18.35
CA LYS A 354 43.38 -32.33 19.20
C LYS A 354 44.36 -33.17 18.40
N ALA A 355 43.97 -33.68 17.22
CA ALA A 355 44.87 -34.41 16.34
C ALA A 355 46.05 -33.54 15.90
N ASP A 356 45.78 -32.30 15.49
CA ASP A 356 46.79 -31.29 15.15
C ASP A 356 47.74 -30.99 16.32
N SER A 357 47.21 -30.90 17.55
CA SER A 357 48.03 -30.67 18.75
C SER A 357 49.00 -31.82 19.02
N TYR A 358 48.53 -33.07 18.99
CA TYR A 358 49.38 -34.24 19.16
C TYR A 358 50.40 -34.40 18.03
N GLN A 359 50.06 -33.98 16.81
CA GLN A 359 51.00 -34.03 15.68
C GLN A 359 52.13 -33.01 15.85
N ARG A 360 51.84 -31.79 16.33
CA ARG A 360 52.86 -30.79 16.71
C ARG A 360 53.75 -31.29 17.85
N GLU A 361 53.20 -31.97 18.85
CA GLU A 361 53.97 -32.59 19.93
C GLU A 361 54.90 -33.71 19.41
N LEU A 362 54.41 -34.59 18.53
CA LEU A 362 55.22 -35.65 17.91
C LEU A 362 56.39 -35.08 17.09
N ASP A 363 56.15 -34.03 16.31
CA ASP A 363 57.20 -33.41 15.50
C ASP A 363 58.23 -32.65 16.38
N SER A 364 57.81 -32.05 17.49
CA SER A 364 58.73 -31.49 18.49
C SER A 364 59.58 -32.57 19.18
N ILE A 365 59.01 -33.72 19.50
CA ILE A 365 59.75 -34.84 20.10
C ILE A 365 60.73 -35.46 19.10
N ARG A 366 60.38 -35.56 17.82
CA ARG A 366 61.28 -36.00 16.76
C ARG A 366 62.51 -35.11 16.61
N GLY A 367 62.33 -33.79 16.54
CA GLY A 367 63.44 -32.84 16.44
C GLY A 367 64.45 -32.98 17.59
N ARG A 368 63.98 -33.13 18.84
CA ARG A 368 64.85 -33.38 20.01
C ARG A 368 65.58 -34.72 19.96
N LEU A 369 65.02 -35.72 19.28
CA LEU A 369 65.64 -37.04 19.14
C LEU A 369 66.81 -36.95 18.13
N GLU A 370 66.60 -36.26 17.00
CA GLU A 370 67.63 -35.97 16.00
C GLU A 370 68.81 -35.16 16.61
N GLU A 371 68.53 -34.19 17.46
CA GLU A 371 69.56 -33.41 18.19
C GLU A 371 70.43 -34.30 19.11
N LEU A 372 69.81 -35.20 19.89
CA LEU A 372 70.51 -36.08 20.84
C LEU A 372 71.30 -37.21 20.18
N GLU A 373 70.91 -37.63 18.98
CA GLU A 373 71.66 -38.60 18.17
C GLU A 373 73.00 -38.00 17.70
N LEU A 374 72.99 -36.74 17.24
CA LEU A 374 74.19 -36.01 16.81
C LEU A 374 75.18 -35.78 17.96
N GLU A 375 74.70 -35.42 19.16
CA GLU A 375 75.55 -35.24 20.35
C GLU A 375 76.26 -36.55 20.75
N ASN A 376 75.57 -37.68 20.65
CA ASN A 376 76.14 -39.01 20.90
C ASN A 376 77.22 -39.43 19.89
N GLU A 377 77.17 -38.92 18.67
CA GLU A 377 78.14 -39.23 17.62
C GLU A 377 79.46 -38.45 17.84
N ILE A 378 79.36 -37.18 18.25
CA ILE A 378 80.51 -36.32 18.59
C ILE A 378 81.29 -36.90 19.79
N LEU A 379 80.60 -37.21 20.90
CA LEU A 379 81.23 -37.70 22.13
C LEU A 379 81.94 -39.06 21.99
N LYS A 380 81.59 -39.86 20.97
CA LYS A 380 82.31 -41.10 20.65
C LYS A 380 83.65 -40.82 19.96
N GLY A 381 83.71 -39.81 19.09
CA GLY A 381 84.94 -39.41 18.42
C GLY A 381 86.00 -38.90 19.40
N GLU A 382 85.62 -38.03 20.34
CA GLU A 382 86.55 -37.46 21.32
C GLU A 382 87.18 -38.51 22.25
N ASN A 383 86.44 -39.57 22.60
CA ASN A 383 86.92 -40.65 23.45
C ASN A 383 87.94 -41.58 22.76
N GLU A 384 87.96 -41.67 21.43
CA GLU A 384 88.92 -42.50 20.70
C GLU A 384 90.32 -41.84 20.60
N GLU A 385 90.40 -40.51 20.71
CA GLU A 385 91.67 -39.77 20.61
C GLU A 385 92.47 -39.80 21.93
N LEU A 386 91.79 -39.84 23.08
CA LEU A 386 92.40 -39.77 24.42
C LEU A 386 93.15 -41.04 24.87
N ALA A 387 93.10 -42.13 24.10
CA ALA A 387 93.52 -43.46 24.54
C ALA A 387 95.00 -43.86 24.23
N LYS A 388 95.90 -42.92 23.90
CA LYS A 388 97.14 -43.26 23.13
C LYS A 388 98.53 -43.14 23.78
N ASP A 389 98.72 -42.60 24.99
CA ASP A 389 100.07 -42.42 25.57
C ASP A 389 100.25 -42.91 27.03
N MET A 390 101.39 -43.59 27.28
CA MET A 390 102.25 -43.68 28.51
C MET A 390 102.77 -45.11 28.87
N SER A 391 104.05 -45.20 29.28
CA SER A 391 104.74 -46.46 29.73
C SER A 391 105.94 -46.19 30.68
N PRO A 392 106.39 -47.13 31.56
CA PRO A 392 107.21 -46.79 32.74
C PRO A 392 108.43 -47.71 33.04
N GLU A 393 109.66 -47.21 32.90
CA GLU A 393 110.89 -47.82 33.46
C GLU A 393 111.95 -46.74 33.79
N GLU A 394 112.30 -46.55 35.08
CA GLU A 394 113.59 -45.99 35.57
C GLU A 394 113.56 -45.68 37.10
N ARG A 395 113.98 -46.63 37.95
CA ARG A 395 114.34 -46.37 39.37
C ARG A 395 115.42 -47.34 39.87
N SER A 396 116.34 -46.82 40.71
CA SER A 396 117.42 -47.50 41.45
C SER A 396 118.65 -47.94 40.60
N SER A 397 119.89 -47.93 41.11
CA SER A 397 120.35 -47.93 42.52
C SER A 397 121.67 -47.17 42.77
N GLN A 398 121.82 -46.63 43.99
CA GLN A 398 123.04 -46.05 44.56
C GLN A 398 123.80 -47.09 45.41
N GLY A 399 125.01 -46.75 45.90
CA GLY A 399 125.58 -47.47 47.04
C GLY A 399 127.03 -47.14 47.38
N TRP A 400 127.94 -48.02 46.99
CA TRP A 400 129.21 -48.26 47.70
C TRP A 400 130.27 -47.14 47.62
N LEU A 401 130.12 -46.17 46.72
CA LEU A 401 131.03 -45.02 46.55
C LEU A 401 131.03 -44.05 47.76
N GLN A 402 130.59 -44.46 48.95
CA GLN A 402 130.13 -43.61 50.06
C GLN A 402 131.16 -43.32 51.16
N MET A 403 132.25 -44.08 51.27
CA MET A 403 133.24 -43.91 52.35
C MET A 403 134.62 -43.42 51.89
N GLN A 404 134.99 -43.57 50.60
CA GLN A 404 136.11 -42.77 50.06
C GLN A 404 135.71 -41.29 49.90
N ARG A 405 134.42 -41.10 49.58
CA ARG A 405 133.57 -39.95 49.93
C ARG A 405 133.69 -39.44 51.38
N GLU A 406 134.49 -40.03 52.29
CA GLU A 406 134.67 -39.55 53.68
C GLU A 406 135.89 -38.64 53.92
N ASN A 407 136.98 -38.78 53.16
CA ASN A 407 138.09 -37.80 53.16
C ASN A 407 138.07 -36.89 51.94
N ASP A 408 137.51 -37.38 50.83
CA ASP A 408 136.90 -36.48 49.85
C ASP A 408 135.87 -35.61 50.58
N ARG A 409 135.00 -36.13 51.48
CA ARG A 409 134.00 -35.37 52.27
C ARG A 409 134.45 -34.09 52.92
N LEU A 410 135.75 -33.90 53.23
CA LEU A 410 136.28 -32.69 53.87
C LEU A 410 136.82 -31.67 52.86
N ARG A 411 137.35 -32.11 51.71
CA ARG A 411 137.62 -31.21 50.57
C ARG A 411 136.35 -30.94 49.78
N GLU A 412 135.56 -31.97 49.51
CA GLU A 412 134.13 -31.90 49.30
C GLU A 412 133.41 -31.19 50.45
N ALA A 413 133.86 -31.04 51.71
CA ALA A 413 133.07 -30.26 52.69
C ALA A 413 133.17 -28.77 52.37
N LEU A 414 134.35 -28.31 51.96
CA LEU A 414 134.60 -26.92 51.57
C LEU A 414 134.11 -26.64 50.15
N LEU A 415 134.30 -27.58 49.22
CA LEU A 415 133.64 -27.56 47.92
C LEU A 415 132.13 -27.62 48.11
N LYS A 416 131.54 -28.58 48.83
CA LYS A 416 130.11 -28.58 49.22
C LYS A 416 129.74 -27.34 50.03
N MET A 417 130.59 -26.64 50.77
CA MET A 417 130.14 -25.42 51.45
C MET A 417 130.01 -24.27 50.45
N ARG A 418 130.93 -24.16 49.48
CA ARG A 418 130.82 -23.25 48.33
C ARG A 418 129.68 -23.65 47.40
N ASP A 419 129.58 -24.93 47.09
CA ASP A 419 128.66 -25.53 46.12
C ASP A 419 127.27 -25.61 46.71
N TRP A 420 127.09 -25.89 48.01
CA TRP A 420 125.81 -25.73 48.72
C TRP A 420 125.44 -24.27 48.90
N SER A 421 126.40 -23.34 49.02
CA SER A 421 126.10 -21.90 48.97
C SER A 421 125.68 -21.45 47.56
N GLN A 422 126.29 -21.99 46.51
CA GLN A 422 125.92 -21.75 45.11
C GLN A 422 124.62 -22.46 44.74
N GLU A 423 124.37 -23.68 45.23
CA GLU A 423 123.14 -24.46 45.09
C GLU A 423 122.02 -23.84 45.90
N GLN A 424 122.26 -23.31 47.11
CA GLN A 424 121.25 -22.51 47.82
C GLN A 424 120.97 -21.21 47.09
N ALA A 425 121.98 -20.51 46.57
CA ALA A 425 121.76 -19.32 45.75
C ALA A 425 121.07 -19.65 44.41
N TYR A 426 121.24 -20.85 43.87
CA TYR A 426 120.59 -21.32 42.64
C TYR A 426 119.17 -21.83 42.91
N ALA A 427 118.96 -22.56 44.02
CA ALA A 427 117.67 -23.00 44.52
C ALA A 427 116.81 -21.79 44.86
N LEU A 428 117.28 -20.86 45.70
CA LEU A 428 116.56 -19.61 45.97
C LEU A 428 116.29 -18.79 44.69
N ARG A 429 117.17 -18.81 43.68
CA ARG A 429 116.88 -18.18 42.38
C ARG A 429 115.84 -18.94 41.56
N ASN A 430 115.77 -20.26 41.66
CA ASN A 430 114.75 -21.07 41.01
C ASN A 430 113.41 -20.98 41.76
N ASP A 431 113.43 -20.92 43.10
CA ASP A 431 112.28 -20.66 43.95
C ASP A 431 111.73 -19.26 43.69
N ILE A 432 112.59 -18.24 43.54
CA ILE A 432 112.16 -16.90 43.07
C ILE A 432 111.56 -17.00 41.66
N LYS A 433 112.16 -17.73 40.72
CA LYS A 433 111.61 -17.89 39.36
C LYS A 433 110.28 -18.67 39.32
N THR A 434 110.09 -19.67 40.17
CA THR A 434 108.85 -20.45 40.27
C THR A 434 107.78 -19.62 40.96
N MET A 435 108.09 -18.95 42.07
CA MET A 435 107.19 -17.99 42.71
C MET A 435 106.84 -16.81 41.78
N GLU A 436 107.76 -16.33 40.94
CA GLU A 436 107.44 -15.36 39.89
C GLU A 436 106.56 -15.94 38.77
N ALA A 437 106.73 -17.22 38.41
CA ALA A 437 105.88 -17.89 37.43
C ALA A 437 104.47 -18.12 37.99
N GLU A 438 104.36 -18.62 39.22
CA GLU A 438 103.11 -18.76 39.98
C GLU A 438 102.41 -17.41 40.17
N ASN A 439 103.15 -16.33 40.46
CA ASN A 439 102.55 -14.97 40.49
C ASN A 439 102.09 -14.49 39.11
N ARG A 440 102.80 -14.85 38.02
CA ARG A 440 102.36 -14.55 36.65
C ARG A 440 101.11 -15.35 36.27
N ASP A 441 101.00 -16.60 36.70
CA ASP A 441 99.84 -17.45 36.42
C ASP A 441 98.64 -17.08 37.30
N LEU A 442 98.86 -16.72 38.57
CA LEU A 442 97.85 -16.11 39.43
C LEU A 442 97.38 -14.74 38.90
N ALA A 443 98.22 -14.00 38.18
CA ALA A 443 97.79 -12.76 37.51
C ALA A 443 96.87 -13.06 36.32
N LYS A 444 97.19 -14.07 35.48
CA LYS A 444 96.31 -14.52 34.39
C LYS A 444 94.97 -15.03 34.92
N ILE A 445 94.98 -15.88 35.96
CA ILE A 445 93.75 -16.42 36.57
C ILE A 445 92.89 -15.29 37.16
N LYS A 446 93.50 -14.23 37.70
CA LYS A 446 92.76 -13.01 38.11
C LYS A 446 92.17 -12.26 36.93
N GLU A 447 92.92 -12.09 35.84
CA GLU A 447 92.42 -11.46 34.61
C GLU A 447 91.26 -12.26 33.99
N GLU A 448 91.35 -13.59 33.97
CA GLU A 448 90.27 -14.50 33.56
C GLU A 448 89.06 -14.43 34.52
N TYR A 449 89.29 -14.36 35.83
CA TYR A 449 88.24 -14.19 36.83
C TYR A 449 87.53 -12.83 36.69
N ASP A 450 88.27 -11.74 36.51
CA ASP A 450 87.68 -10.41 36.33
C ASP A 450 86.95 -10.30 34.98
N ASN A 451 87.46 -10.93 33.91
CA ASN A 451 86.76 -11.03 32.62
C ASN A 451 85.48 -11.88 32.69
N THR A 452 85.50 -13.03 33.38
CA THR A 452 84.29 -13.86 33.56
C THR A 452 83.27 -13.20 34.49
N LYS A 453 83.73 -12.48 35.51
CA LYS A 453 82.90 -11.64 36.38
C LYS A 453 82.29 -10.46 35.64
N ALA A 454 83.02 -9.81 34.73
CA ALA A 454 82.49 -8.77 33.87
C ALA A 454 81.37 -9.30 32.98
N LYS A 455 81.59 -10.41 32.26
CA LYS A 455 80.56 -11.09 31.46
C LYS A 455 79.36 -11.55 32.27
N TYR A 456 79.57 -12.03 33.51
CA TYR A 456 78.47 -12.39 34.40
C TYR A 456 77.65 -11.18 34.85
N LEU A 457 78.29 -10.01 35.08
CA LEU A 457 77.58 -8.78 35.40
C LEU A 457 76.84 -8.20 34.20
N GLU A 458 77.41 -8.31 33.00
CA GLU A 458 76.80 -7.92 31.72
C GLU A 458 75.55 -8.78 31.43
N ALA A 459 75.69 -10.11 31.42
CA ALA A 459 74.56 -11.04 31.26
C ALA A 459 73.52 -10.90 32.38
N ARG A 460 73.92 -10.51 33.60
CA ARG A 460 72.97 -10.23 34.69
C ARG A 460 72.22 -8.91 34.48
N ALA A 461 72.84 -7.91 33.87
CA ALA A 461 72.15 -6.68 33.46
C ALA A 461 71.16 -6.98 32.33
N GLU A 462 71.57 -7.74 31.30
CA GLU A 462 70.69 -8.19 30.20
C GLU A 462 69.47 -8.98 30.72
N ILE A 463 69.66 -9.87 31.71
CA ILE A 463 68.55 -10.59 32.35
C ILE A 463 67.59 -9.65 33.10
N GLU A 464 68.08 -8.58 33.71
CA GLU A 464 67.24 -7.61 34.42
C GLU A 464 66.50 -6.69 33.43
N ASP A 465 67.17 -6.24 32.36
CA ASP A 465 66.55 -5.49 31.25
C ASP A 465 65.45 -6.32 30.56
N LEU A 466 65.68 -7.63 30.36
CA LEU A 466 64.67 -8.57 29.82
C LEU A 466 63.51 -8.81 30.78
N ARG A 467 63.73 -8.71 32.10
CA ARG A 467 62.65 -8.75 33.10
C ARG A 467 61.84 -7.48 33.13
N GLU A 468 62.47 -6.31 33.02
CA GLU A 468 61.76 -5.03 32.90
C GLU A 468 60.92 -4.99 31.61
N GLN A 469 61.42 -5.58 30.51
CA GLN A 469 60.64 -5.79 29.29
C GLN A 469 59.47 -6.77 29.46
N LEU A 470 59.65 -7.85 30.26
CA LEU A 470 58.57 -8.78 30.59
C LEU A 470 57.51 -8.11 31.46
N GLU A 471 57.89 -7.40 32.51
CA GLU A 471 56.97 -6.65 33.40
C GLU A 471 56.23 -5.55 32.64
N ALA A 472 56.89 -4.88 31.68
CA ALA A 472 56.24 -3.95 30.77
C ALA A 472 55.29 -4.63 29.76
N ALA A 473 55.57 -5.88 29.37
CA ALA A 473 54.69 -6.69 28.53
C ALA A 473 53.47 -7.21 29.31
N GLU A 474 53.64 -7.68 30.54
CA GLU A 474 52.57 -8.05 31.48
C GLU A 474 51.66 -6.82 31.75
N GLY A 475 52.25 -5.64 32.00
CA GLY A 475 51.48 -4.39 32.10
C GLY A 475 50.77 -3.95 30.81
N SER A 476 51.19 -4.48 29.65
CA SER A 476 50.49 -4.30 28.37
C SER A 476 49.36 -5.32 28.19
N GLU A 477 49.49 -6.52 28.76
CA GLU A 477 48.43 -7.53 28.85
C GLU A 477 47.28 -7.03 29.72
N ASP A 478 47.57 -6.47 30.90
CA ASP A 478 46.58 -5.75 31.75
C ASP A 478 45.85 -4.64 30.98
N MET A 479 46.56 -3.90 30.12
CA MET A 479 45.95 -2.85 29.30
C MET A 479 45.08 -3.43 28.19
N ILE A 480 45.49 -4.54 27.59
CA ILE A 480 44.71 -5.28 26.59
C ILE A 480 43.44 -5.84 27.26
N GLU A 481 43.53 -6.45 28.45
CA GLU A 481 42.38 -6.95 29.20
C GLU A 481 41.38 -5.83 29.55
N GLN A 482 41.88 -4.68 30.02
CA GLN A 482 41.03 -3.51 30.24
C GLN A 482 40.44 -2.90 28.96
N LEU A 483 41.05 -3.12 27.79
CA LEU A 483 40.53 -2.68 26.50
C LEU A 483 39.56 -3.70 25.90
N THR A 484 39.76 -4.99 26.12
CA THR A 484 38.80 -6.04 25.74
C THR A 484 37.56 -5.99 26.64
N GLU A 485 37.69 -5.80 27.96
CA GLU A 485 36.56 -5.57 28.86
C GLU A 485 35.77 -4.32 28.45
N LYS A 486 36.45 -3.22 28.09
CA LYS A 486 35.80 -2.01 27.55
C LYS A 486 35.15 -2.25 26.19
N ASN A 487 35.75 -3.03 25.29
CA ASN A 487 35.15 -3.37 24.01
C ASN A 487 33.93 -4.30 24.21
N MET A 488 34.00 -5.28 25.12
CA MET A 488 32.87 -6.16 25.46
C MET A 488 31.71 -5.36 26.06
N THR A 489 31.95 -4.55 27.09
CA THR A 489 30.91 -3.69 27.69
C THR A 489 30.35 -2.64 26.72
N MET A 490 31.17 -2.12 25.79
CA MET A 490 30.68 -1.26 24.71
C MET A 490 29.87 -2.04 23.66
N SER A 491 30.23 -3.29 23.35
CA SER A 491 29.48 -4.18 22.46
C SER A 491 28.15 -4.59 23.06
N GLU A 492 28.12 -5.02 24.32
CA GLU A 492 26.90 -5.23 25.11
C GLU A 492 26.04 -3.96 25.09
N LYS A 493 26.64 -2.78 25.25
CA LYS A 493 25.88 -1.53 25.21
C LYS A 493 25.35 -1.18 23.81
N ILE A 494 26.06 -1.56 22.75
CA ILE A 494 25.58 -1.45 21.37
C ILE A 494 24.41 -2.42 21.14
N GLU A 495 24.50 -3.65 21.63
CA GLU A 495 23.43 -4.65 21.55
C GLU A 495 22.18 -4.22 22.33
N GLU A 496 22.33 -3.71 23.56
CA GLU A 496 21.23 -3.09 24.32
C GLU A 496 20.58 -1.93 23.54
N LEU A 497 21.38 -1.08 22.89
CA LEU A 497 20.88 0.05 22.10
C LEU A 497 20.23 -0.40 20.79
N GLN A 498 20.70 -1.49 20.18
CA GLN A 498 20.08 -2.11 19.01
C GLN A 498 18.73 -2.73 19.37
N ASN A 499 18.68 -3.55 20.43
CA ASN A 499 17.44 -4.11 20.96
C ASN A 499 16.43 -2.99 21.31
N ALA A 500 16.87 -1.91 21.96
CA ALA A 500 16.01 -0.76 22.23
C ALA A 500 15.54 -0.04 20.94
N VAL A 501 16.41 0.07 19.93
CA VAL A 501 16.05 0.65 18.61
C VAL A 501 15.05 -0.23 17.86
N ASP A 502 15.12 -1.55 17.99
CA ASP A 502 14.18 -2.49 17.39
C ASP A 502 12.83 -2.48 18.16
N GLU A 503 12.85 -2.38 19.49
CA GLU A 503 11.65 -2.10 20.29
C GLU A 503 10.99 -0.77 19.88
N TYR A 504 11.76 0.30 19.66
CA TYR A 504 11.22 1.57 19.17
C TYR A 504 10.69 1.48 17.74
N GLN A 505 11.32 0.71 16.85
CA GLN A 505 10.80 0.46 15.50
C GLN A 505 9.46 -0.28 15.56
N SER A 506 9.35 -1.35 16.35
CA SER A 506 8.09 -2.07 16.55
C SER A 506 7.00 -1.19 17.16
N LEU A 507 7.35 -0.28 18.07
CA LEU A 507 6.41 0.73 18.60
C LEU A 507 5.99 1.77 17.57
N VAL A 508 6.86 2.14 16.61
CA VAL A 508 6.50 3.01 15.48
C VAL A 508 5.57 2.28 14.52
N GLU A 509 5.85 1.02 14.17
CA GLU A 509 4.97 0.19 13.34
C GLU A 509 3.57 0.05 13.98
N LEU A 510 3.51 -0.25 15.28
CA LEU A 510 2.26 -0.31 16.04
C LEU A 510 1.53 1.04 16.05
N ASN A 511 2.25 2.16 16.18
CA ASN A 511 1.66 3.49 16.13
C ASN A 511 1.11 3.81 14.73
N ASP A 512 1.83 3.46 13.66
CA ASP A 512 1.39 3.64 12.28
C ASP A 512 0.15 2.79 11.98
N GLU A 513 0.07 1.54 12.46
CA GLU A 513 -1.14 0.71 12.40
C GLU A 513 -2.33 1.37 13.13
N ILE A 514 -2.11 1.93 14.32
CA ILE A 514 -3.13 2.65 15.10
C ILE A 514 -3.55 3.94 14.39
N GLU A 515 -2.63 4.69 13.77
CA GLU A 515 -2.93 5.88 12.98
C GLU A 515 -3.72 5.56 11.71
N ILE A 516 -3.40 4.47 11.02
CA ILE A 516 -4.21 3.94 9.92
C ILE A 516 -5.62 3.59 10.41
N GLY A 517 -5.74 2.87 11.54
CA GLY A 517 -7.03 2.56 12.16
C GLY A 517 -7.84 3.81 12.51
N HIS A 518 -7.22 4.82 13.11
CA HIS A 518 -7.87 6.11 13.39
C HIS A 518 -8.29 6.86 12.12
N MET A 519 -7.50 6.83 11.05
CA MET A 519 -7.86 7.42 9.76
C MET A 519 -9.04 6.68 9.12
N GLU A 520 -9.10 5.35 9.22
CA GLU A 520 -10.22 4.54 8.75
C GLU A 520 -11.49 4.82 9.54
N ASP A 521 -11.43 4.85 10.87
CA ASP A 521 -12.56 5.20 11.75
C ASP A 521 -13.04 6.64 11.51
N GLN A 522 -12.13 7.60 11.37
CA GLN A 522 -12.48 8.98 11.01
C GLN A 522 -13.20 9.03 9.65
N LYS A 523 -12.74 8.25 8.67
CA LYS A 523 -13.37 8.16 7.34
C LYS A 523 -14.74 7.47 7.39
N GLN A 524 -14.90 6.43 8.21
CA GLN A 524 -16.20 5.80 8.47
C GLN A 524 -17.18 6.78 9.11
N LEU A 525 -16.75 7.51 10.15
CA LEU A 525 -17.54 8.55 10.81
C LEU A 525 -17.89 9.70 9.86
N GLN A 526 -16.96 10.14 8.99
CA GLN A 526 -17.24 11.15 7.98
C GLN A 526 -18.28 10.65 6.96
N ASN A 527 -18.16 9.42 6.46
CA ASN A 527 -19.17 8.82 5.58
C ASN A 527 -20.54 8.73 6.28
N MET A 528 -20.58 8.45 7.58
CA MET A 528 -21.83 8.47 8.36
C MET A 528 -22.40 9.88 8.51
N ILE A 529 -21.55 10.90 8.70
CA ILE A 529 -21.97 12.32 8.72
C ILE A 529 -22.54 12.69 7.35
N ASP A 530 -21.83 12.42 6.24
CA ASP A 530 -22.29 12.73 4.88
C ASP A 530 -23.63 12.05 4.56
N GLN A 531 -23.83 10.79 5.00
CA GLN A 531 -25.12 10.09 4.90
C GLN A 531 -26.21 10.76 5.74
N ARG A 532 -25.91 11.17 6.97
CA ARG A 532 -26.87 11.86 7.85
C ARG A 532 -27.21 13.25 7.31
N ASP A 533 -26.25 13.98 6.78
CA ASP A 533 -26.44 15.29 6.16
C ASP A 533 -27.26 15.19 4.87
N SER A 534 -27.06 14.14 4.06
CA SER A 534 -27.94 13.84 2.93
C SER A 534 -29.38 13.57 3.37
N ILE A 535 -29.59 12.79 4.44
CA ILE A 535 -30.92 12.53 5.01
C ILE A 535 -31.54 13.82 5.58
N LEU A 536 -30.75 14.65 6.27
CA LEU A 536 -31.20 15.94 6.82
C LEU A 536 -31.55 16.93 5.71
N ALA A 537 -30.79 16.97 4.60
CA ALA A 537 -31.11 17.79 3.45
C ALA A 537 -32.43 17.36 2.79
N ASP A 538 -32.64 16.06 2.61
CA ASP A 538 -33.90 15.50 2.09
C ASP A 538 -35.08 15.75 3.04
N GLN A 539 -34.90 15.61 4.35
CA GLN A 539 -35.92 15.93 5.35
C GLN A 539 -36.24 17.42 5.37
N THR A 540 -35.22 18.29 5.31
CA THR A 540 -35.39 19.75 5.23
C THR A 540 -36.16 20.14 3.98
N ARG A 541 -35.82 19.57 2.82
CA ARG A 541 -36.53 19.81 1.56
C ARG A 541 -38.00 19.36 1.60
N ARG A 542 -38.29 18.24 2.27
CA ARG A 542 -39.68 17.78 2.50
C ARG A 542 -40.42 18.71 3.46
N ALA A 543 -39.75 19.20 4.50
CA ALA A 543 -40.32 20.17 5.44
C ALA A 543 -40.65 21.49 4.73
N THR A 544 -39.74 22.06 3.95
CA THR A 544 -40.01 23.30 3.19
C THR A 544 -41.13 23.12 2.18
N GLN A 545 -41.21 21.96 1.50
CA GLN A 545 -42.33 21.68 0.59
C GLN A 545 -43.67 21.56 1.36
N GLN A 546 -43.67 20.96 2.55
CA GLN A 546 -44.87 20.90 3.39
C GLN A 546 -45.25 22.29 3.94
N GLU A 547 -44.28 23.14 4.28
CA GLU A 547 -44.51 24.53 4.67
C GLU A 547 -45.09 25.35 3.50
N GLU A 548 -44.58 25.20 2.28
CA GLU A 548 -45.16 25.80 1.07
C GLU A 548 -46.62 25.36 0.87
N GLU A 549 -46.91 24.05 0.94
CA GLU A 549 -48.29 23.56 0.82
C GLU A 549 -49.19 24.01 1.99
N ILE A 550 -48.65 24.20 3.20
CA ILE A 550 -49.39 24.75 4.34
C ILE A 550 -49.70 26.23 4.07
N ASN A 551 -48.73 27.02 3.61
CA ASN A 551 -48.92 28.43 3.24
C ASN A 551 -49.98 28.58 2.14
N ASP A 552 -49.98 27.73 1.10
CA ASP A 552 -51.00 27.72 0.05
C ASP A 552 -52.39 27.37 0.60
N ARG A 553 -52.47 26.40 1.54
CA ARG A 553 -53.72 26.05 2.24
C ARG A 553 -54.19 27.17 3.17
N GLU A 554 -53.29 27.84 3.89
CA GLU A 554 -53.60 28.96 4.77
C GLU A 554 -54.06 30.20 3.98
N TYR A 555 -53.40 30.51 2.86
CA TYR A 555 -53.86 31.53 1.91
C TYR A 555 -55.26 31.20 1.37
N THR A 556 -55.49 29.94 1.00
CA THR A 556 -56.81 29.45 0.55
C THR A 556 -57.85 29.56 1.67
N ILE A 557 -57.52 29.20 2.91
CA ILE A 557 -58.39 29.33 4.09
C ILE A 557 -58.65 30.81 4.41
N SER A 558 -57.67 31.71 4.26
CA SER A 558 -57.87 33.15 4.39
C SER A 558 -58.87 33.63 3.35
N ARG A 559 -58.68 33.26 2.07
CA ARG A 559 -59.60 33.63 1.00
C ARG A 559 -61.02 33.07 1.21
N PHE A 560 -61.15 31.88 1.81
CA PHE A 560 -62.45 31.34 2.24
C PHE A 560 -63.03 32.07 3.45
N ARG A 561 -62.22 32.52 4.41
CA ARG A 561 -62.67 33.38 5.53
C ARG A 561 -63.15 34.73 5.00
N ASP A 562 -62.39 35.36 4.12
CA ASP A 562 -62.74 36.62 3.46
C ASP A 562 -64.02 36.48 2.65
N LEU A 563 -64.19 35.37 1.91
CA LEU A 563 -65.43 35.03 1.21
C LEU A 563 -66.60 34.81 2.17
N VAL A 564 -66.41 34.11 3.30
CA VAL A 564 -67.46 33.88 4.28
C VAL A 564 -67.83 35.16 5.04
N THR A 565 -66.87 36.04 5.35
CA THR A 565 -67.16 37.34 5.96
C THR A 565 -67.83 38.27 4.96
N ASN A 566 -67.45 38.24 3.69
CA ASN A 566 -68.17 38.96 2.63
C ASN A 566 -69.59 38.41 2.50
N MET A 567 -69.79 37.09 2.37
CA MET A 567 -71.14 36.49 2.33
C MET A 567 -71.95 36.75 3.60
N GLN A 568 -71.32 36.95 4.76
CA GLN A 568 -72.00 37.37 5.99
C GLN A 568 -72.39 38.85 5.93
N SER A 569 -71.50 39.72 5.44
CA SER A 569 -71.81 41.12 5.11
C SER A 569 -72.94 41.16 4.09
N ASP A 570 -72.82 40.52 2.94
CA ASP A 570 -73.84 40.42 1.89
C ASP A 570 -75.17 39.86 2.43
N LEU A 571 -75.18 38.97 3.42
CA LEU A 571 -76.41 38.50 4.06
C LEU A 571 -76.98 39.49 5.09
N GLU A 572 -76.15 40.31 5.74
CA GLU A 572 -76.57 41.41 6.63
C GLU A 572 -77.04 42.62 5.82
N ASP A 573 -76.34 42.92 4.73
CA ASP A 573 -76.67 43.89 3.69
C ASP A 573 -77.94 43.46 2.97
N MET A 574 -78.11 42.22 2.49
CA MET A 574 -79.39 41.74 1.91
C MET A 574 -80.55 41.71 2.92
N ARG A 575 -80.27 41.62 4.23
CA ARG A 575 -81.29 41.84 5.28
C ARG A 575 -81.64 43.32 5.44
N ALA A 576 -80.71 44.23 5.19
CA ALA A 576 -80.90 45.68 5.21
C ALA A 576 -81.41 46.27 3.87
N SER A 577 -81.07 45.66 2.74
CA SER A 577 -81.25 46.11 1.36
C SER A 577 -82.37 45.35 0.66
N LYS A 578 -83.43 45.04 1.40
CA LYS A 578 -84.64 44.35 0.90
C LYS A 578 -85.47 45.19 -0.09
N GLN A 579 -84.85 46.19 -0.70
CA GLN A 579 -85.33 47.03 -1.80
C GLN A 579 -84.16 47.33 -2.75
N ILE A 580 -84.45 47.25 -4.06
CA ILE A 580 -83.68 47.70 -5.25
C ILE A 580 -83.02 46.56 -6.05
N THR A 581 -83.75 46.11 -7.08
CA THR A 581 -83.45 44.99 -7.98
C THR A 581 -82.77 45.46 -9.28
N GLU A 582 -81.56 46.05 -9.20
CA GLU A 582 -80.77 46.41 -10.40
C GLU A 582 -79.25 46.20 -10.22
N SER A 583 -78.71 46.31 -8.99
CA SER A 583 -77.34 45.88 -8.67
C SER A 583 -77.15 44.36 -8.77
N GLU A 584 -78.16 43.58 -8.37
CA GLU A 584 -78.14 42.10 -8.40
C GLU A 584 -77.75 41.53 -9.77
N ALA A 585 -78.15 42.19 -10.87
CA ALA A 585 -77.80 41.75 -12.23
C ALA A 585 -76.31 41.97 -12.56
N GLN A 586 -75.69 43.02 -12.03
CA GLN A 586 -74.25 43.26 -12.19
C GLN A 586 -73.43 42.34 -11.29
N GLU A 587 -73.88 42.08 -10.07
CA GLU A 587 -73.22 41.17 -9.13
C GLU A 587 -73.29 39.71 -9.60
N LEU A 588 -74.42 39.23 -10.11
CA LEU A 588 -74.52 37.92 -10.76
C LEU A 588 -73.60 37.80 -11.99
N GLY A 589 -73.50 38.86 -12.79
CA GLY A 589 -72.56 38.94 -13.92
C GLY A 589 -71.09 38.87 -13.49
N ASN A 590 -70.73 39.55 -12.40
CA ASN A 590 -69.39 39.50 -11.83
C ASN A 590 -69.09 38.15 -11.17
N HIS A 591 -70.05 37.56 -10.45
CA HIS A 591 -69.92 36.22 -9.88
C HIS A 591 -69.70 35.18 -10.98
N SER A 592 -70.49 35.22 -12.06
CA SER A 592 -70.31 34.37 -13.24
C SER A 592 -68.91 34.50 -13.86
N ARG A 593 -68.38 35.73 -14.01
CA ARG A 593 -67.00 35.96 -14.46
C ARG A 593 -65.97 35.37 -13.51
N THR A 594 -66.09 35.57 -12.19
CA THR A 594 -65.16 34.98 -11.22
C THR A 594 -65.20 33.46 -11.20
N MET A 595 -66.36 32.85 -11.46
CA MET A 595 -66.51 31.40 -11.58
C MET A 595 -65.85 30.87 -12.86
N MET A 596 -66.01 31.58 -14.00
CA MET A 596 -65.30 31.27 -15.24
C MET A 596 -63.77 31.41 -15.09
N ASP A 597 -63.28 32.47 -14.44
CA ASP A 597 -61.85 32.66 -14.18
C ASP A 597 -61.29 31.60 -13.23
N LEU A 598 -62.05 31.20 -12.19
CA LEU A 598 -61.66 30.10 -11.30
C LEU A 598 -61.61 28.76 -12.04
N ASN A 599 -62.60 28.46 -12.88
CA ASN A 599 -62.62 27.24 -13.70
C ASN A 599 -61.45 27.22 -14.69
N ARG A 600 -61.16 28.35 -15.35
CA ARG A 600 -59.98 28.53 -16.21
C ARG A 600 -58.67 28.38 -15.44
N GLN A 601 -58.58 28.88 -14.20
CA GLN A 601 -57.40 28.73 -13.35
C GLN A 601 -57.21 27.27 -12.89
N LEU A 602 -58.30 26.56 -12.56
CA LEU A 602 -58.29 25.13 -12.26
C LEU A 602 -57.81 24.32 -13.47
N GLN A 603 -58.34 24.58 -14.66
CA GLN A 603 -57.88 23.94 -15.91
C GLN A 603 -56.39 24.21 -16.18
N ALA A 604 -55.93 25.46 -16.02
CA ALA A 604 -54.51 25.80 -16.16
C ALA A 604 -53.61 25.07 -15.13
N SER A 605 -54.07 24.92 -13.89
CA SER A 605 -53.34 24.18 -12.84
C SER A 605 -53.27 22.67 -13.12
N ALA A 606 -54.35 22.09 -13.64
CA ALA A 606 -54.40 20.69 -14.05
C ALA A 606 -53.49 20.44 -15.27
N MET A 607 -53.49 21.35 -16.24
CA MET A 607 -52.59 21.31 -17.39
C MET A 607 -51.12 21.41 -16.97
N SER A 608 -50.77 22.39 -16.11
CA SER A 608 -49.42 22.54 -15.55
C SER A 608 -48.95 21.27 -14.80
N THR A 609 -49.87 20.62 -14.08
CA THR A 609 -49.58 19.35 -13.37
C THR A 609 -49.25 18.23 -14.36
N LYS A 610 -50.04 18.07 -15.45
CA LYS A 610 -49.73 17.08 -16.51
C LYS A 610 -48.36 17.31 -17.15
N VAL A 611 -48.01 18.56 -17.46
CA VAL A 611 -46.69 18.92 -18.03
C VAL A 611 -45.56 18.56 -17.07
N LYS A 612 -45.70 18.89 -15.78
CA LYS A 612 -44.71 18.51 -14.74
C LYS A 612 -44.55 16.99 -14.63
N THR A 613 -45.63 16.21 -14.73
CA THR A 613 -45.55 14.74 -14.76
C THR A 613 -44.75 14.24 -15.96
N ILE A 614 -45.00 14.79 -17.16
CA ILE A 614 -44.25 14.44 -18.38
C ILE A 614 -42.75 14.80 -18.23
N GLU A 615 -42.43 15.97 -17.68
CA GLU A 615 -41.04 16.34 -17.39
C GLU A 615 -40.36 15.41 -16.39
N MET A 616 -41.06 15.00 -15.33
CA MET A 616 -40.50 14.11 -14.31
C MET A 616 -40.24 12.71 -14.85
N GLU A 617 -41.14 12.15 -15.66
CA GLU A 617 -40.93 10.87 -16.33
C GLU A 617 -39.77 10.94 -17.35
N LEU A 618 -39.63 12.03 -18.10
CA LEU A 618 -38.51 12.20 -19.03
C LEU A 618 -37.16 12.36 -18.30
N LYS A 619 -37.09 13.15 -17.21
CA LYS A 619 -35.89 13.26 -16.37
C LYS A 619 -35.50 11.93 -15.72
N LYS A 620 -36.50 11.13 -15.33
CA LYS A 620 -36.29 9.78 -14.80
C LYS A 620 -35.70 8.85 -15.86
N MET A 621 -36.21 8.88 -17.09
CA MET A 621 -35.63 8.14 -18.22
C MET A 621 -34.19 8.58 -18.53
N GLU A 622 -33.90 9.89 -18.54
CA GLU A 622 -32.53 10.40 -18.73
C GLU A 622 -31.57 9.91 -17.62
N ALA A 623 -32.04 9.84 -16.37
CA ALA A 623 -31.27 9.32 -15.24
C ALA A 623 -31.06 7.79 -15.31
N GLU A 624 -32.09 7.03 -15.71
CA GLU A 624 -32.01 5.59 -15.95
C GLU A 624 -30.99 5.31 -17.08
N GLU A 625 -31.09 5.99 -18.22
CA GLU A 625 -30.16 5.86 -19.34
C GLU A 625 -28.72 6.20 -18.95
N ALA A 626 -28.50 7.33 -18.26
CA ALA A 626 -27.17 7.71 -17.78
C ALA A 626 -26.59 6.68 -16.80
N SER A 627 -27.42 6.06 -15.96
CA SER A 627 -26.99 5.02 -15.02
C SER A 627 -26.59 3.72 -15.72
N GLU A 628 -27.34 3.30 -16.75
CA GLU A 628 -27.03 2.10 -17.55
C GLU A 628 -25.81 2.31 -18.43
N HIS A 629 -25.71 3.46 -19.12
CA HIS A 629 -24.55 3.82 -19.93
C HIS A 629 -23.27 3.82 -19.07
N LEU A 630 -23.34 4.40 -17.87
CA LEU A 630 -22.23 4.39 -16.91
C LEU A 630 -21.93 2.99 -16.36
N ALA A 631 -22.92 2.13 -16.18
CA ALA A 631 -22.71 0.73 -15.79
C ALA A 631 -21.99 -0.08 -16.88
N ILE A 632 -22.34 0.15 -18.15
CA ILE A 632 -21.68 -0.47 -19.31
C ILE A 632 -20.26 0.09 -19.47
N VAL A 633 -20.09 1.42 -19.56
CA VAL A 633 -18.79 2.09 -19.75
C VAL A 633 -17.76 1.70 -18.68
N LYS A 634 -18.19 1.49 -17.42
CA LYS A 634 -17.32 1.03 -16.32
C LYS A 634 -16.62 -0.31 -16.56
N LEU A 635 -17.12 -1.12 -17.49
CA LEU A 635 -16.55 -2.43 -17.83
C LEU A 635 -15.45 -2.34 -18.91
N PHE A 636 -15.30 -1.20 -19.58
CA PHE A 636 -14.34 -1.01 -20.66
C PHE A 636 -13.14 -0.16 -20.24
N LEU A 637 -12.00 -0.39 -20.90
CA LEU A 637 -10.91 0.58 -20.97
C LEU A 637 -11.27 1.69 -21.98
N PRO A 638 -10.81 2.94 -21.80
CA PRO A 638 -11.23 4.08 -22.63
C PRO A 638 -11.07 3.87 -24.15
N GLU A 639 -9.99 3.23 -24.58
CA GLU A 639 -9.72 2.96 -26.01
C GLU A 639 -10.59 1.81 -26.55
N ALA A 640 -10.87 0.78 -25.73
CA ALA A 640 -11.68 -0.37 -26.14
C ALA A 640 -13.16 -0.01 -26.32
N PHE A 641 -13.69 0.92 -25.53
CA PHE A 641 -15.07 1.39 -25.64
C PHE A 641 -15.38 2.03 -27.01
N HIS A 642 -14.40 2.68 -27.65
CA HIS A 642 -14.62 3.38 -28.92
C HIS A 642 -15.03 2.47 -30.09
N ALA A 643 -14.65 1.19 -30.06
CA ALA A 643 -14.99 0.23 -31.12
C ALA A 643 -16.46 -0.24 -31.06
N GLU A 644 -17.10 -0.19 -29.88
CA GLU A 644 -18.46 -0.71 -29.65
C GLU A 644 -19.45 0.38 -29.21
N ARG A 645 -18.99 1.64 -29.09
CA ARG A 645 -19.77 2.79 -28.65
C ARG A 645 -21.09 2.92 -29.40
N ASP A 646 -21.09 2.83 -30.72
CA ASP A 646 -22.26 3.13 -31.53
C ASP A 646 -23.33 2.02 -31.41
N SER A 647 -22.93 0.75 -31.25
CA SER A 647 -23.83 -0.35 -30.86
C SER A 647 -24.41 -0.19 -29.45
N ILE A 648 -23.62 0.29 -28.49
CA ILE A 648 -24.08 0.61 -27.13
C ILE A 648 -25.10 1.78 -27.17
N LEU A 649 -24.84 2.80 -27.98
CA LEU A 649 -25.78 3.90 -28.20
C LEU A 649 -27.06 3.44 -28.93
N ALA A 650 -26.98 2.48 -29.85
CA ALA A 650 -28.15 1.89 -30.50
C ALA A 650 -29.07 1.21 -29.47
N LEU A 651 -28.51 0.40 -28.55
CA LEU A 651 -29.24 -0.21 -27.44
C LEU A 651 -29.98 0.83 -26.58
N LEU A 652 -29.30 1.91 -26.20
CA LEU A 652 -29.90 2.98 -25.41
C LEU A 652 -31.00 3.72 -26.20
N ARG A 653 -30.81 3.92 -27.52
CA ARG A 653 -31.84 4.52 -28.40
C ARG A 653 -33.08 3.63 -28.51
N PHE A 654 -32.96 2.30 -28.61
CA PHE A 654 -34.09 1.38 -28.54
C PHE A 654 -34.86 1.51 -27.22
N LYS A 655 -34.15 1.49 -26.07
CA LYS A 655 -34.79 1.67 -24.75
C LYS A 655 -35.51 3.01 -24.63
N ARG A 656 -34.89 4.09 -25.10
CA ARG A 656 -35.44 5.45 -25.09
C ARG A 656 -36.70 5.58 -25.96
N ILE A 657 -36.70 5.01 -27.15
CA ILE A 657 -37.87 4.94 -28.05
C ILE A 657 -38.99 4.13 -27.39
N GLY A 658 -38.67 2.97 -26.80
CA GLY A 658 -39.63 2.17 -26.03
C GLY A 658 -40.23 2.93 -24.84
N PHE A 659 -39.43 3.72 -24.12
CA PHE A 659 -39.93 4.60 -23.05
C PHE A 659 -40.85 5.70 -23.58
N LYS A 660 -40.42 6.46 -24.59
CA LYS A 660 -41.23 7.52 -25.23
C LYS A 660 -42.56 6.97 -25.76
N SER A 661 -42.54 5.77 -26.35
CA SER A 661 -43.75 5.08 -26.83
C SER A 661 -44.70 4.70 -25.69
N ARG A 662 -44.19 4.12 -24.58
CA ARG A 662 -44.99 3.77 -23.40
C ARG A 662 -45.57 5.00 -22.70
N LEU A 663 -44.82 6.10 -22.66
CA LEU A 663 -45.27 7.39 -22.10
C LEU A 663 -46.47 7.93 -22.91
N LEU A 664 -46.34 8.04 -24.24
CA LEU A 664 -47.43 8.44 -25.12
C LEU A 664 -48.63 7.49 -24.99
N HIS A 665 -48.40 6.18 -25.01
CA HIS A 665 -49.45 5.16 -24.85
C HIS A 665 -50.23 5.36 -23.55
N GLY A 666 -49.56 5.65 -22.42
CA GLY A 666 -50.22 5.91 -21.14
C GLY A 666 -51.23 7.06 -21.23
N PHE A 667 -50.79 8.24 -21.69
CA PHE A 667 -51.67 9.40 -21.83
C PHE A 667 -52.78 9.21 -22.87
N MET A 668 -52.51 8.52 -23.98
CA MET A 668 -53.54 8.22 -24.99
C MET A 668 -54.56 7.21 -24.49
N LYS A 669 -54.12 6.20 -23.75
CA LYS A 669 -54.99 5.21 -23.09
C LYS A 669 -55.90 5.86 -22.05
N ASP A 670 -55.38 6.79 -21.24
CA ASP A 670 -56.19 7.54 -20.28
C ASP A 670 -57.23 8.43 -20.98
N ARG A 671 -56.87 9.09 -22.11
CA ARG A 671 -57.83 9.84 -22.96
C ARG A 671 -58.95 8.94 -23.51
N VAL A 672 -58.63 7.71 -23.94
CA VAL A 672 -59.62 6.74 -24.44
C VAL A 672 -60.49 6.17 -23.32
N ALA A 673 -59.92 5.91 -22.14
CA ALA A 673 -60.63 5.35 -20.99
C ALA A 673 -61.53 6.37 -20.28
N SER A 674 -61.20 7.66 -20.32
CA SER A 674 -61.99 8.76 -19.76
C SER A 674 -62.17 9.90 -20.79
N PRO A 675 -63.10 9.73 -21.76
CA PRO A 675 -63.41 10.77 -22.73
C PRO A 675 -63.89 12.06 -22.06
N GLY A 676 -63.37 13.20 -22.51
CA GLY A 676 -63.87 14.51 -22.08
C GLY A 676 -65.30 14.76 -22.59
N PRO A 677 -66.08 15.65 -21.94
CA PRO A 677 -67.51 15.87 -22.26
C PRO A 677 -67.79 16.45 -23.66
N HIS A 678 -66.76 16.77 -24.44
CA HIS A 678 -66.84 17.27 -25.82
C HIS A 678 -65.87 16.49 -26.76
N ALA A 679 -65.43 15.29 -26.37
CA ALA A 679 -64.51 14.49 -27.19
C ALA A 679 -65.23 13.92 -28.43
N GLN A 680 -64.73 14.25 -29.62
CA GLN A 680 -65.28 13.73 -30.87
C GLN A 680 -64.93 12.24 -31.04
N SER A 681 -65.91 11.43 -31.45
CA SER A 681 -65.74 9.97 -31.67
C SER A 681 -64.59 9.66 -32.64
N ASN A 682 -64.46 10.40 -33.75
CA ASN A 682 -63.34 10.28 -34.68
C ASN A 682 -61.96 10.40 -34.01
N HIS A 683 -61.77 11.33 -33.07
CA HIS A 683 -60.50 11.48 -32.36
C HIS A 683 -60.24 10.31 -31.39
N LEU A 684 -61.27 9.79 -30.74
CA LEU A 684 -61.16 8.60 -29.86
C LEU A 684 -60.85 7.33 -30.68
N LEU A 685 -61.46 7.15 -31.86
CA LEU A 685 -61.19 6.04 -32.77
C LEU A 685 -59.76 6.11 -33.37
N ALA A 686 -59.28 7.31 -33.68
CA ALA A 686 -57.88 7.52 -34.07
C ALA A 686 -56.90 7.29 -32.89
N ALA A 687 -57.30 7.65 -31.66
CA ALA A 687 -56.52 7.38 -30.46
C ALA A 687 -56.34 5.87 -30.23
N CYS A 688 -57.39 5.07 -30.45
CA CYS A 688 -57.31 3.60 -30.41
C CYS A 688 -56.26 3.04 -31.39
N ASP A 689 -56.23 3.51 -32.65
CA ASP A 689 -55.23 3.07 -33.63
C ASP A 689 -53.79 3.43 -33.21
N ALA A 690 -53.60 4.64 -32.69
CA ALA A 690 -52.31 5.08 -32.17
C ALA A 690 -51.89 4.28 -30.92
N VAL A 691 -52.81 3.90 -30.03
CA VAL A 691 -52.53 3.04 -28.86
C VAL A 691 -51.99 1.68 -29.31
N ASP A 692 -52.63 1.01 -30.27
CA ASP A 692 -52.17 -0.29 -30.77
C ASP A 692 -50.79 -0.18 -31.46
N LYS A 693 -50.58 0.88 -32.24
CA LYS A 693 -49.28 1.18 -32.87
C LYS A 693 -48.18 1.48 -31.85
N LEU A 694 -48.46 2.23 -30.78
CA LEU A 694 -47.50 2.51 -29.71
C LEU A 694 -47.16 1.25 -28.89
N THR A 695 -48.13 0.35 -28.69
CA THR A 695 -47.88 -0.99 -28.11
C THR A 695 -46.93 -1.79 -29.00
N TRP A 696 -47.13 -1.78 -30.32
CA TRP A 696 -46.21 -2.44 -31.26
C TRP A 696 -44.78 -1.89 -31.16
N ILE A 697 -44.62 -0.56 -31.18
CA ILE A 697 -43.29 0.08 -31.09
C ILE A 697 -42.63 -0.26 -29.75
N SER A 698 -43.37 -0.22 -28.64
CA SER A 698 -42.87 -0.59 -27.31
C SER A 698 -42.37 -2.03 -27.29
N ALA A 699 -43.21 -2.98 -27.73
CA ALA A 699 -42.87 -4.40 -27.70
C ALA A 699 -41.70 -4.74 -28.65
N MET A 700 -41.64 -4.11 -29.84
CA MET A 700 -40.53 -4.30 -30.76
C MET A 700 -39.21 -3.74 -30.19
N CYS A 701 -39.23 -2.58 -29.52
CA CYS A 701 -38.04 -2.05 -28.84
C CYS A 701 -37.57 -2.96 -27.70
N GLU A 702 -38.49 -3.58 -26.96
CA GLU A 702 -38.15 -4.59 -25.96
C GLU A 702 -37.52 -5.84 -26.60
N ARG A 703 -38.04 -6.31 -27.76
CA ARG A 703 -37.42 -7.41 -28.54
C ARG A 703 -35.99 -7.10 -28.97
N PHE A 704 -35.74 -5.93 -29.58
CA PHE A 704 -34.39 -5.52 -29.94
C PHE A 704 -33.49 -5.41 -28.71
N THR A 705 -33.98 -4.81 -27.62
CA THR A 705 -33.20 -4.66 -26.37
C THR A 705 -32.71 -6.00 -25.82
N ASN A 706 -33.56 -7.03 -25.81
CA ASN A 706 -33.17 -8.35 -25.34
C ASN A 706 -32.30 -9.10 -26.37
N SER A 707 -32.63 -9.03 -27.67
CA SER A 707 -31.83 -9.64 -28.74
C SER A 707 -30.39 -9.09 -28.75
N ILE A 708 -30.23 -7.78 -28.57
CA ILE A 708 -28.92 -7.13 -28.38
C ILE A 708 -28.24 -7.67 -27.12
N ALA A 709 -28.95 -7.73 -25.98
CA ALA A 709 -28.42 -8.28 -24.73
C ALA A 709 -28.13 -9.79 -24.77
N GLY A 710 -28.65 -10.54 -25.75
CA GLY A 710 -28.36 -11.95 -25.99
C GLY A 710 -27.47 -12.22 -27.22
N SER A 711 -26.91 -11.17 -27.83
CA SER A 711 -26.13 -11.30 -29.07
C SER A 711 -24.70 -11.78 -28.84
N SER A 712 -24.06 -12.30 -29.89
CA SER A 712 -22.61 -12.58 -29.88
C SER A 712 -21.83 -11.29 -30.17
N LEU A 713 -20.54 -11.22 -29.79
CA LEU A 713 -19.71 -10.02 -30.00
C LEU A 713 -19.70 -9.53 -31.46
N ASN A 714 -19.57 -10.45 -32.42
CA ASN A 714 -19.55 -10.14 -33.85
C ASN A 714 -20.89 -9.62 -34.38
N GLU A 715 -21.99 -9.91 -33.69
CA GLU A 715 -23.33 -9.49 -34.07
C GLU A 715 -23.76 -8.23 -33.32
N PHE A 716 -23.28 -8.05 -32.09
CA PHE A 716 -23.37 -6.78 -31.38
C PHE A 716 -22.76 -5.63 -32.20
N ALA A 717 -21.63 -5.87 -32.86
CA ALA A 717 -21.02 -4.92 -33.79
C ALA A 717 -21.93 -4.55 -34.99
N ARG A 718 -22.85 -5.43 -35.42
CA ARG A 718 -23.76 -5.13 -36.55
C ARG A 718 -24.83 -4.10 -36.21
N PHE A 719 -25.10 -3.85 -34.93
CA PHE A 719 -26.08 -2.84 -34.49
C PHE A 719 -25.59 -1.39 -34.61
N GLU A 720 -24.36 -1.15 -35.07
CA GLU A 720 -23.83 0.19 -35.35
C GLU A 720 -24.71 0.99 -36.33
N SER A 721 -25.16 0.36 -37.44
CA SER A 721 -26.02 1.05 -38.42
C SER A 721 -27.40 1.37 -37.85
N SER A 722 -27.93 0.47 -37.00
CA SER A 722 -29.24 0.60 -36.36
C SER A 722 -29.35 1.88 -35.55
N LEU A 723 -28.25 2.42 -35.01
CA LEU A 723 -28.24 3.74 -34.36
C LEU A 723 -28.83 4.82 -35.28
N TYR A 724 -28.26 4.98 -36.47
CA TYR A 724 -28.63 6.04 -37.42
C TYR A 724 -29.99 5.78 -38.06
N GLU A 725 -30.32 4.52 -38.36
CA GLU A 725 -31.60 4.12 -38.95
C GLU A 725 -32.80 4.38 -38.01
N LEU A 726 -32.60 4.35 -36.68
CA LEU A 726 -33.63 4.67 -35.69
C LEU A 726 -33.81 6.18 -35.43
N GLU A 727 -32.92 7.04 -35.93
CA GLU A 727 -32.99 8.50 -35.70
C GLU A 727 -34.29 9.18 -36.16
N PRO A 728 -34.90 8.80 -37.32
CA PRO A 728 -36.19 9.34 -37.73
C PRO A 728 -37.33 8.94 -36.78
N VAL A 729 -37.30 7.70 -36.24
CA VAL A 729 -38.28 7.18 -35.28
C VAL A 729 -38.18 7.90 -33.94
N GLU A 730 -36.95 8.21 -33.50
CA GLU A 730 -36.77 9.01 -32.28
C GLU A 730 -37.35 10.42 -32.45
N ARG A 731 -37.05 11.09 -33.58
CA ARG A 731 -37.54 12.45 -33.85
C ARG A 731 -39.07 12.54 -33.96
N THR A 732 -39.74 11.55 -34.56
CA THR A 732 -41.21 11.57 -34.65
C THR A 732 -41.84 11.47 -33.27
N LEU A 733 -41.35 10.57 -32.42
CA LEU A 733 -41.81 10.43 -31.04
C LEU A 733 -41.52 11.67 -30.19
N ASP A 734 -40.35 12.31 -30.34
CA ASP A 734 -40.05 13.57 -29.64
C ASP A 734 -41.01 14.69 -30.04
N GLY A 735 -41.34 14.81 -31.33
CA GLY A 735 -42.37 15.72 -31.81
C GLY A 735 -43.73 15.47 -31.16
N TYR A 736 -44.13 14.20 -31.00
CA TYR A 736 -45.39 13.85 -30.33
C TYR A 736 -45.37 14.07 -28.82
N VAL A 737 -44.26 13.81 -28.13
CA VAL A 737 -44.10 14.11 -26.70
C VAL A 737 -44.15 15.61 -26.45
N GLU A 738 -43.56 16.42 -27.32
CA GLU A 738 -43.62 17.89 -27.23
C GLU A 738 -45.01 18.44 -27.57
N ASN A 739 -45.72 17.86 -28.54
CA ASN A 739 -47.12 18.20 -28.80
C ASN A 739 -48.04 17.79 -27.63
N LEU A 740 -47.75 16.67 -26.95
CA LEU A 740 -48.47 16.26 -25.74
C LEU A 740 -48.21 17.21 -24.57
N ARG A 741 -46.98 17.73 -24.38
CA ARG A 741 -46.69 18.78 -23.39
C ARG A 741 -47.48 20.06 -23.64
N LYS A 742 -47.79 20.38 -24.90
CA LYS A 742 -48.61 21.55 -25.29
C LYS A 742 -50.12 21.26 -25.28
N ASP A 743 -50.51 20.00 -25.07
CA ASP A 743 -51.88 19.47 -25.24
C ASP A 743 -52.42 19.59 -26.69
N GLU A 744 -51.55 19.87 -27.66
CA GLU A 744 -51.83 20.04 -29.10
C GLU A 744 -51.75 18.71 -29.89
N LEU A 745 -51.74 17.56 -29.19
CA LEU A 745 -51.59 16.23 -29.78
C LEU A 745 -52.79 15.89 -30.69
N ARG A 746 -52.53 15.68 -31.99
CA ARG A 746 -53.52 15.27 -32.99
C ARG A 746 -53.43 13.76 -33.26
N GLU A 747 -54.38 12.99 -32.76
CA GLU A 747 -54.30 11.53 -32.69
C GLU A 747 -54.19 10.85 -34.06
N GLN A 748 -54.84 11.38 -35.09
CA GLN A 748 -54.74 10.84 -36.45
C GLN A 748 -53.35 11.06 -37.07
N GLN A 749 -52.73 12.23 -36.86
CA GLN A 749 -51.37 12.49 -37.33
C GLN A 749 -50.34 11.62 -36.62
N VAL A 750 -50.57 11.33 -35.33
CA VAL A 750 -49.79 10.36 -34.56
C VAL A 750 -49.92 8.98 -35.20
N ALA A 751 -51.13 8.47 -35.39
CA ALA A 751 -51.39 7.17 -36.01
C ALA A 751 -50.72 7.00 -37.39
N ASP A 752 -50.75 8.02 -38.25
CA ASP A 752 -50.14 7.97 -39.59
C ASP A 752 -48.60 8.02 -39.56
N GLY A 753 -48.00 8.82 -38.67
CA GLY A 753 -46.54 8.87 -38.55
C GLY A 753 -45.96 7.66 -37.81
N LEU A 754 -46.70 7.07 -36.87
CA LEU A 754 -46.31 5.81 -36.23
C LEU A 754 -46.30 4.66 -37.26
N GLN A 755 -47.20 4.63 -38.24
CA GLN A 755 -47.17 3.61 -39.31
C GLN A 755 -45.86 3.62 -40.10
N ARG A 756 -45.31 4.80 -40.38
CA ARG A 756 -43.98 4.95 -41.02
C ARG A 756 -42.85 4.47 -40.11
N SER A 757 -42.98 4.71 -38.80
CA SER A 757 -42.01 4.24 -37.80
C SER A 757 -42.02 2.72 -37.65
N ILE A 758 -43.20 2.10 -37.69
CA ILE A 758 -43.38 0.64 -37.74
C ILE A 758 -42.65 0.06 -38.95
N ALA A 759 -42.86 0.60 -40.16
CA ALA A 759 -42.20 0.10 -41.37
C ALA A 759 -40.65 0.09 -41.27
N VAL A 760 -40.04 1.14 -40.70
CA VAL A 760 -38.58 1.21 -40.46
C VAL A 760 -38.14 0.11 -39.49
N MET A 761 -38.85 -0.07 -38.37
CA MET A 761 -38.50 -1.09 -37.38
C MET A 761 -38.79 -2.52 -37.84
N THR A 762 -39.78 -2.74 -38.71
CA THR A 762 -40.00 -4.05 -39.35
C THR A 762 -38.81 -4.41 -40.24
N HIS A 763 -38.33 -3.47 -41.06
CA HIS A 763 -37.14 -3.70 -41.90
C HIS A 763 -35.89 -4.02 -41.06
N LEU A 764 -35.65 -3.25 -39.98
CA LEU A 764 -34.59 -3.56 -39.03
C LEU A 764 -34.78 -4.94 -38.36
N SER A 765 -36.03 -5.39 -38.16
CA SER A 765 -36.29 -6.68 -37.52
C SER A 765 -35.94 -7.85 -38.44
N GLU A 766 -36.18 -7.71 -39.74
CA GLU A 766 -35.76 -8.66 -40.79
C GLU A 766 -34.23 -8.72 -40.94
N LEU A 767 -33.53 -7.62 -40.67
CA LEU A 767 -32.06 -7.53 -40.78
C LEU A 767 -31.30 -8.04 -39.55
N HIS A 768 -31.83 -7.82 -38.34
CA HIS A 768 -31.08 -8.00 -37.09
C HIS A 768 -31.64 -9.03 -36.11
N LEU A 769 -32.93 -9.44 -36.19
CA LEU A 769 -33.45 -10.49 -35.32
C LEU A 769 -33.17 -11.87 -35.93
N ARG A 770 -32.72 -12.83 -35.11
CA ARG A 770 -32.50 -14.22 -35.53
C ARG A 770 -33.76 -15.06 -35.39
N ASP A 771 -33.82 -16.15 -36.14
CA ASP A 771 -34.62 -17.32 -35.80
C ASP A 771 -33.95 -18.11 -34.66
N GLY A 772 -34.68 -18.36 -33.58
CA GLY A 772 -34.19 -19.11 -32.41
C GLY A 772 -35.20 -19.09 -31.27
N LEU A 773 -35.08 -20.02 -30.31
CA LEU A 773 -36.05 -20.19 -29.22
C LEU A 773 -36.22 -18.93 -28.34
N GLU A 774 -35.15 -18.20 -28.06
CA GLU A 774 -35.22 -16.91 -27.34
C GLU A 774 -36.03 -15.88 -28.14
N SER A 775 -35.67 -15.64 -29.41
CA SER A 775 -36.36 -14.70 -30.31
C SER A 775 -37.83 -15.06 -30.50
N TYR A 776 -38.13 -16.36 -30.60
CA TYR A 776 -39.49 -16.91 -30.69
C TYR A 776 -40.30 -16.66 -29.40
N ALA A 777 -39.72 -16.90 -28.22
CA ALA A 777 -40.37 -16.63 -26.94
C ALA A 777 -40.76 -15.15 -26.80
N GLU A 778 -39.97 -14.24 -27.37
CA GLU A 778 -40.29 -12.81 -27.40
C GLU A 778 -41.26 -12.41 -28.51
N GLU A 779 -41.24 -13.11 -29.64
CA GLU A 779 -42.24 -12.94 -30.69
C GLU A 779 -43.64 -13.30 -30.19
N ILE A 780 -43.82 -14.48 -29.59
CA ILE A 780 -45.13 -14.89 -29.05
C ILE A 780 -45.58 -13.97 -27.92
N LEU A 781 -44.65 -13.47 -27.08
CA LEU A 781 -44.98 -12.47 -26.06
C LEU A 781 -45.44 -11.15 -26.67
N MET A 782 -44.75 -10.64 -27.71
CA MET A 782 -45.14 -9.44 -28.45
C MET A 782 -46.51 -9.63 -29.13
N LYS A 783 -46.74 -10.74 -29.83
CA LYS A 783 -48.03 -11.08 -30.45
C LYS A 783 -49.15 -11.09 -29.40
N THR A 784 -48.90 -11.66 -28.22
CA THR A 784 -49.88 -11.71 -27.13
C THR A 784 -50.15 -10.33 -26.51
N LEU A 785 -49.13 -9.46 -26.39
CA LEU A 785 -49.30 -8.06 -25.96
C LEU A 785 -50.14 -7.25 -26.97
N LEU A 786 -49.88 -7.42 -28.27
CA LEU A 786 -50.69 -6.82 -29.34
C LEU A 786 -52.15 -7.30 -29.27
N MET A 787 -52.38 -8.61 -29.11
CA MET A 787 -53.72 -9.17 -28.91
C MET A 787 -54.43 -8.55 -27.69
N GLN A 788 -53.71 -8.23 -26.62
CA GLN A 788 -54.28 -7.57 -25.44
C GLN A 788 -54.69 -6.12 -25.72
N SER A 789 -53.85 -5.38 -26.46
CA SER A 789 -54.12 -4.01 -26.89
C SER A 789 -55.33 -3.97 -27.83
N ASN A 790 -55.29 -4.78 -28.91
CA ASN A 790 -56.35 -4.95 -29.89
C ASN A 790 -57.71 -5.26 -29.23
N LEU A 791 -57.77 -6.13 -28.22
CA LEU A 791 -59.02 -6.45 -27.50
C LEU A 791 -59.50 -5.31 -26.59
N GLU A 792 -58.60 -4.47 -26.08
CA GLU A 792 -58.93 -3.28 -25.30
C GLU A 792 -59.43 -2.14 -26.20
N THR A 793 -58.75 -1.87 -27.32
CA THR A 793 -59.15 -0.87 -28.31
C THR A 793 -60.40 -1.29 -29.08
N THR A 794 -60.60 -2.57 -29.37
CA THR A 794 -61.87 -3.18 -29.82
C THR A 794 -63.03 -2.81 -28.90
N ALA A 795 -62.86 -3.03 -27.58
CA ALA A 795 -63.91 -2.75 -26.61
C ALA A 795 -64.16 -1.24 -26.44
N ALA A 796 -63.12 -0.42 -26.52
CA ALA A 796 -63.23 1.04 -26.46
C ALA A 796 -63.88 1.65 -27.71
N ALA A 797 -63.48 1.20 -28.90
CA ALA A 797 -64.06 1.62 -30.18
C ALA A 797 -65.57 1.32 -30.22
N LEU A 798 -65.96 0.08 -29.95
CA LEU A 798 -67.38 -0.30 -29.94
C LEU A 798 -68.19 0.43 -28.87
N ASN A 799 -67.61 0.71 -27.70
CA ASN A 799 -68.26 1.52 -26.66
C ASN A 799 -68.42 3.00 -27.09
N THR A 800 -67.47 3.54 -27.85
CA THR A 800 -67.52 4.89 -28.42
C THR A 800 -68.64 4.97 -29.47
N THR A 801 -68.65 4.07 -30.45
CA THR A 801 -69.71 3.99 -31.48
C THR A 801 -71.10 3.79 -30.86
N LYS A 802 -71.22 2.95 -29.83
CA LYS A 802 -72.47 2.77 -29.07
C LYS A 802 -72.91 4.09 -28.41
N SER A 803 -72.01 4.78 -27.72
CA SER A 803 -72.33 6.04 -27.02
C SER A 803 -72.78 7.14 -27.98
N GLU A 804 -72.15 7.23 -29.16
CA GLU A 804 -72.48 8.20 -30.21
C GLU A 804 -73.88 7.94 -30.81
N ILE A 805 -74.18 6.68 -31.15
CA ILE A 805 -75.52 6.28 -31.60
C ILE A 805 -76.57 6.58 -30.52
N GLN A 806 -76.30 6.24 -29.26
CA GLN A 806 -77.21 6.48 -28.14
C GLN A 806 -77.47 7.96 -27.85
N GLN A 807 -76.51 8.85 -28.14
CA GLN A 807 -76.67 10.31 -27.98
C GLN A 807 -77.43 10.96 -29.13
N THR A 808 -77.34 10.41 -30.35
CA THR A 808 -77.98 10.97 -31.55
C THR A 808 -79.39 10.47 -31.80
N ILE A 809 -79.70 9.22 -31.47
CA ILE A 809 -81.05 8.63 -31.66
C ILE A 809 -81.83 8.65 -30.34
N THR A 810 -82.28 9.84 -29.92
CA THR A 810 -83.06 10.01 -28.68
C THR A 810 -84.55 9.75 -28.88
N ALA A 811 -85.05 8.69 -28.22
CA ALA A 811 -86.44 8.47 -27.78
C ALA A 811 -87.56 9.02 -28.68
N SER A 812 -87.89 8.26 -29.74
CA SER A 812 -89.22 8.31 -30.35
C SER A 812 -90.00 7.12 -29.80
N GLU A 813 -91.12 7.38 -29.10
CA GLU A 813 -91.81 6.41 -28.22
C GLU A 813 -92.16 5.06 -28.88
N ASP A 814 -92.28 5.00 -30.22
CA ASP A 814 -92.60 3.79 -30.99
C ASP A 814 -91.37 2.95 -31.46
N ARG A 815 -90.11 3.34 -31.18
CA ARG A 815 -88.91 2.66 -31.75
C ARG A 815 -87.75 2.36 -30.78
N ASP A 816 -87.98 2.41 -29.48
CA ASP A 816 -86.93 2.13 -28.48
C ASP A 816 -86.46 0.64 -28.46
N ASP A 817 -87.32 -0.32 -28.79
CA ASP A 817 -87.01 -1.76 -28.71
C ASP A 817 -85.85 -2.19 -29.62
N GLU A 818 -85.83 -1.74 -30.88
CA GLU A 818 -84.79 -2.14 -31.85
C GLU A 818 -83.42 -1.52 -31.50
N ILE A 819 -83.41 -0.30 -30.95
CA ILE A 819 -82.20 0.39 -30.47
C ILE A 819 -81.69 -0.29 -29.18
N SER A 820 -82.60 -0.68 -28.29
CA SER A 820 -82.28 -1.47 -27.09
C SER A 820 -81.63 -2.81 -27.46
N ILE A 821 -82.14 -3.51 -28.48
CA ILE A 821 -81.54 -4.74 -29.03
C ILE A 821 -80.13 -4.48 -29.59
N PHE A 822 -79.91 -3.38 -30.33
CA PHE A 822 -78.58 -2.99 -30.82
C PHE A 822 -77.60 -2.77 -29.64
N ILE A 823 -78.01 -1.98 -28.64
CA ILE A 823 -77.22 -1.67 -27.44
C ILE A 823 -76.87 -2.94 -26.67
N GLN A 824 -77.85 -3.82 -26.42
CA GLN A 824 -77.65 -5.09 -25.71
C GLN A 824 -76.65 -5.99 -26.45
N ARG A 825 -76.73 -6.05 -27.78
CA ARG A 825 -75.81 -6.85 -28.61
C ARG A 825 -74.40 -6.26 -28.65
N ALA A 826 -74.26 -4.94 -28.70
CA ALA A 826 -72.96 -4.28 -28.53
C ALA A 826 -72.35 -4.58 -27.15
N ASP A 827 -73.14 -4.54 -26.06
CA ASP A 827 -72.67 -4.87 -24.71
C ASP A 827 -72.24 -6.34 -24.57
N THR A 828 -72.91 -7.28 -25.23
CA THR A 828 -72.45 -8.69 -25.23
C THR A 828 -71.09 -8.85 -25.91
N VAL A 829 -70.84 -8.14 -27.02
CA VAL A 829 -69.53 -8.14 -27.69
C VAL A 829 -68.48 -7.48 -26.79
N ILE A 830 -68.74 -6.29 -26.22
CA ILE A 830 -67.82 -5.60 -25.29
C ILE A 830 -67.46 -6.52 -24.12
N SER A 831 -68.43 -7.25 -23.56
CA SER A 831 -68.22 -8.23 -22.49
C SER A 831 -67.33 -9.39 -22.94
N GLN A 832 -67.55 -9.94 -24.13
CA GLN A 832 -66.71 -11.01 -24.71
C GLN A 832 -65.29 -10.54 -25.02
N SER A 833 -65.09 -9.31 -25.52
CA SER A 833 -63.75 -8.74 -25.72
C SER A 833 -63.02 -8.56 -24.39
N ARG A 834 -63.72 -8.10 -23.34
CA ARG A 834 -63.16 -8.00 -21.98
C ARG A 834 -62.82 -9.36 -21.38
N SER A 835 -63.63 -10.41 -21.61
CA SER A 835 -63.33 -11.76 -21.12
C SER A 835 -62.16 -12.41 -21.87
N ALA A 836 -62.08 -12.23 -23.20
CA ALA A 836 -60.93 -12.63 -24.00
C ALA A 836 -59.64 -11.92 -23.53
N LYS A 837 -59.70 -10.60 -23.26
CA LYS A 837 -58.57 -9.83 -22.70
C LYS A 837 -58.08 -10.40 -21.35
N VAL A 838 -58.97 -10.92 -20.51
CA VAL A 838 -58.58 -11.58 -19.25
C VAL A 838 -57.82 -12.89 -19.50
N ILE A 839 -58.21 -13.69 -20.50
CA ILE A 839 -57.46 -14.90 -20.89
C ILE A 839 -56.08 -14.52 -21.45
N VAL A 840 -56.02 -13.57 -22.38
CA VAL A 840 -54.75 -13.03 -22.92
C VAL A 840 -53.85 -12.51 -21.79
N GLY A 841 -54.41 -11.81 -20.81
CA GLY A 841 -53.68 -11.35 -19.63
C GLY A 841 -53.15 -12.47 -18.71
N LYS A 842 -53.73 -13.67 -18.75
CA LYS A 842 -53.17 -14.86 -18.08
C LYS A 842 -52.05 -15.48 -18.93
N ILE A 843 -52.22 -15.57 -20.24
CA ILE A 843 -51.20 -16.06 -21.19
C ILE A 843 -49.94 -15.19 -21.11
N ILE A 844 -50.06 -13.85 -21.07
CA ILE A 844 -48.91 -12.96 -20.90
C ILE A 844 -48.12 -13.30 -19.64
N ARG A 845 -48.81 -13.55 -18.51
CA ARG A 845 -48.15 -13.90 -17.25
C ARG A 845 -47.44 -15.25 -17.31
N SER A 846 -48.05 -16.27 -17.91
CA SER A 846 -47.40 -17.58 -18.02
C SER A 846 -46.23 -17.54 -19.01
N LEU A 847 -46.34 -16.84 -20.14
CA LEU A 847 -45.21 -16.61 -21.07
C LEU A 847 -44.07 -15.81 -20.41
N GLN A 848 -44.38 -14.79 -19.59
CA GLN A 848 -43.37 -14.07 -18.81
C GLN A 848 -42.70 -14.96 -17.74
N GLU A 849 -43.46 -15.84 -17.10
CA GLU A 849 -42.93 -16.80 -16.11
C GLU A 849 -42.04 -17.87 -16.77
N LEU A 850 -42.43 -18.39 -17.94
CA LEU A 850 -41.62 -19.29 -18.75
C LEU A 850 -40.31 -18.60 -19.18
N LYS A 851 -40.39 -17.39 -19.75
CA LYS A 851 -39.21 -16.60 -20.13
C LYS A 851 -38.29 -16.31 -18.94
N ALA A 852 -38.84 -16.04 -17.75
CA ALA A 852 -38.07 -15.83 -16.52
C ALA A 852 -37.35 -17.09 -16.03
N ARG A 853 -37.77 -18.28 -16.47
CA ARG A 853 -37.14 -19.59 -16.23
C ARG A 853 -36.31 -20.07 -17.43
N SER A 854 -36.07 -19.23 -18.44
CA SER A 854 -35.38 -19.59 -19.69
C SER A 854 -36.07 -20.72 -20.48
N LEU A 855 -37.40 -20.78 -20.40
CA LEU A 855 -38.25 -21.70 -21.15
C LEU A 855 -39.00 -20.95 -22.26
N ALA A 856 -39.02 -21.51 -23.46
CA ALA A 856 -39.87 -21.09 -24.57
C ALA A 856 -40.95 -22.14 -24.82
N LEU A 857 -42.06 -21.78 -25.47
CA LEU A 857 -42.96 -22.79 -26.04
C LEU A 857 -42.32 -23.42 -27.29
N THR A 858 -42.74 -24.64 -27.64
CA THR A 858 -42.37 -25.26 -28.92
C THR A 858 -43.01 -24.50 -30.10
N SER A 859 -42.31 -24.50 -31.25
CA SER A 859 -42.75 -23.84 -32.49
C SER A 859 -44.10 -24.36 -33.01
N GLU A 860 -44.54 -25.54 -32.60
CA GLU A 860 -45.88 -26.10 -32.87
C GLU A 860 -47.03 -25.17 -32.45
N SER A 861 -46.81 -24.30 -31.46
CA SER A 861 -47.82 -23.33 -30.99
C SER A 861 -47.92 -22.06 -31.87
N GLN A 862 -46.95 -21.80 -32.75
CA GLN A 862 -46.85 -20.62 -33.61
C GLN A 862 -48.11 -20.32 -34.45
N PRO A 863 -48.69 -21.27 -35.23
CA PRO A 863 -49.87 -20.98 -36.06
C PRO A 863 -51.10 -20.59 -35.24
N ASN A 864 -51.22 -21.06 -33.99
CA ASN A 864 -52.32 -20.69 -33.11
C ASN A 864 -52.20 -19.22 -32.66
N PHE A 865 -51.00 -18.79 -32.25
CA PHE A 865 -50.73 -17.39 -31.91
C PHE A 865 -50.95 -16.47 -33.13
N GLU A 866 -50.44 -16.83 -34.31
CA GLU A 866 -50.58 -16.04 -35.53
C GLU A 866 -52.05 -15.93 -35.98
N SER A 867 -52.82 -17.02 -35.92
CA SER A 867 -54.24 -16.99 -36.27
C SER A 867 -55.06 -16.17 -35.25
N CYS A 868 -54.71 -16.22 -33.96
CA CYS A 868 -55.37 -15.41 -32.93
C CYS A 868 -55.03 -13.92 -33.07
N GLN A 869 -53.75 -13.57 -33.31
CA GLN A 869 -53.31 -12.22 -33.61
C GLN A 869 -54.09 -11.66 -34.81
N THR A 870 -54.03 -12.34 -35.96
CA THR A 870 -54.75 -11.97 -37.20
C THR A 870 -56.25 -11.77 -36.94
N THR A 871 -56.86 -12.62 -36.11
CA THR A 871 -58.27 -12.48 -35.73
C THR A 871 -58.53 -11.23 -34.90
N THR A 872 -57.68 -10.91 -33.91
CA THR A 872 -57.80 -9.67 -33.12
C THR A 872 -57.55 -8.40 -33.93
N GLU A 873 -56.57 -8.41 -34.83
CA GLU A 873 -56.26 -7.26 -35.70
C GLU A 873 -57.42 -6.98 -36.64
N ASN A 874 -57.95 -8.01 -37.32
CA ASN A 874 -59.12 -7.88 -38.19
C ASN A 874 -60.36 -7.40 -37.42
N LEU A 875 -60.64 -7.94 -36.23
CA LEU A 875 -61.75 -7.47 -35.39
C LEU A 875 -61.61 -5.98 -35.03
N THR A 876 -60.40 -5.56 -34.67
CA THR A 876 -60.10 -4.18 -34.24
C THR A 876 -60.17 -3.20 -35.41
N ALA A 877 -59.63 -3.57 -36.57
CA ALA A 877 -59.69 -2.79 -37.79
C ALA A 877 -61.15 -2.62 -38.25
N SER A 878 -61.90 -3.72 -38.35
CA SER A 878 -63.32 -3.69 -38.75
C SER A 878 -64.19 -2.88 -37.76
N LEU A 879 -63.99 -3.01 -36.44
CA LEU A 879 -64.78 -2.20 -35.49
C LEU A 879 -64.45 -0.70 -35.57
N ARG A 880 -63.21 -0.34 -35.91
CA ARG A 880 -62.84 1.06 -36.19
C ARG A 880 -63.43 1.56 -37.50
N THR A 881 -63.43 0.77 -38.59
CA THR A 881 -64.08 1.20 -39.84
C THR A 881 -65.59 1.36 -39.67
N LEU A 882 -66.25 0.48 -38.90
CA LEU A 882 -67.66 0.66 -38.52
C LEU A 882 -67.89 1.95 -37.72
N GLY A 883 -67.06 2.22 -36.72
CA GLY A 883 -67.12 3.46 -35.92
C GLY A 883 -66.99 4.73 -36.77
N LEU A 884 -65.98 4.78 -37.64
CA LEU A 884 -65.75 5.90 -38.55
C LEU A 884 -66.89 6.06 -39.57
N ALA A 885 -67.44 4.96 -40.10
CA ALA A 885 -68.57 5.00 -41.03
C ALA A 885 -69.86 5.54 -40.38
N VAL A 886 -70.11 5.16 -39.12
CA VAL A 886 -71.21 5.70 -38.31
C VAL A 886 -71.00 7.19 -38.04
N HIS A 887 -69.83 7.60 -37.52
CA HIS A 887 -69.53 9.01 -37.23
C HIS A 887 -69.67 9.89 -38.48
N ASN A 888 -69.08 9.49 -39.61
CA ASN A 888 -69.12 10.26 -40.86
C ASN A 888 -70.55 10.40 -41.41
N SER A 889 -71.42 9.41 -41.17
CA SER A 889 -72.83 9.45 -41.59
C SER A 889 -73.72 10.29 -40.66
N ILE A 890 -73.34 10.42 -39.37
CA ILE A 890 -73.98 11.30 -38.39
C ILE A 890 -73.61 12.77 -38.65
N HIS A 891 -72.34 13.03 -39.00
CA HIS A 891 -71.78 14.37 -39.21
C HIS A 891 -71.70 14.80 -40.68
N GLU A 892 -72.50 14.20 -41.56
CA GLU A 892 -72.50 14.45 -43.00
C GLU A 892 -72.97 15.89 -43.33
N GLU A 893 -72.07 16.72 -43.87
CA GLU A 893 -72.36 18.13 -44.20
C GLU A 893 -73.43 18.24 -45.29
N GLY A 894 -74.62 18.73 -44.90
CA GLY A 894 -75.75 18.96 -45.81
C GLY A 894 -76.96 18.03 -45.61
N ARG A 895 -76.92 17.09 -44.65
CA ARG A 895 -78.05 16.20 -44.34
C ARG A 895 -79.25 16.99 -43.80
N THR A 896 -80.39 16.93 -44.48
CA THR A 896 -81.65 17.61 -44.06
C THR A 896 -82.57 16.74 -43.21
N THR A 897 -82.26 15.45 -43.05
CA THR A 897 -83.02 14.48 -42.26
C THR A 897 -82.21 14.04 -41.03
N THR A 898 -82.89 13.87 -39.89
CA THR A 898 -82.29 13.32 -38.68
C THR A 898 -81.81 11.88 -38.92
N PHE A 899 -80.59 11.56 -38.47
CA PHE A 899 -80.02 10.21 -38.59
C PHE A 899 -80.93 9.17 -37.94
N GLY A 900 -81.37 8.17 -38.72
CA GLY A 900 -82.37 7.20 -38.31
C GLY A 900 -81.84 5.77 -38.23
N LEU A 901 -82.62 4.90 -37.57
CA LEU A 901 -82.31 3.47 -37.45
C LEU A 901 -82.19 2.76 -38.81
N SER A 902 -82.92 3.20 -39.83
CA SER A 902 -82.79 2.75 -41.22
C SER A 902 -81.38 2.97 -41.78
N ASP A 903 -80.75 4.08 -41.40
CA ASP A 903 -79.46 4.52 -41.90
C ASP A 903 -78.37 3.70 -41.21
N LEU A 904 -78.49 3.53 -39.89
CA LEU A 904 -77.64 2.63 -39.09
C LEU A 904 -77.67 1.19 -39.63
N LEU A 905 -78.86 0.62 -39.87
CA LEU A 905 -79.01 -0.73 -40.44
C LEU A 905 -78.43 -0.84 -41.86
N THR A 906 -78.41 0.24 -42.62
CA THR A 906 -77.82 0.26 -43.98
C THR A 906 -76.29 0.32 -43.92
N ILE A 907 -75.71 1.16 -43.06
CA ILE A 907 -74.26 1.22 -42.79
C ILE A 907 -73.76 -0.16 -42.33
N VAL A 908 -74.49 -0.78 -41.40
CA VAL A 908 -74.16 -2.11 -40.88
C VAL A 908 -74.25 -3.21 -41.95
N ARG A 909 -75.27 -3.22 -42.81
CA ARG A 909 -75.36 -4.21 -43.91
C ARG A 909 -74.20 -4.05 -44.88
N ASN A 910 -73.85 -2.81 -45.24
CA ASN A 910 -72.70 -2.53 -46.10
C ASN A 910 -71.39 -2.96 -45.42
N PHE A 911 -71.26 -2.77 -44.11
CA PHE A 911 -70.13 -3.23 -43.31
C PHE A 911 -70.02 -4.77 -43.25
N ASN A 912 -71.12 -5.48 -43.00
CA ASN A 912 -71.16 -6.94 -42.99
C ASN A 912 -70.82 -7.53 -44.38
N ALA A 913 -71.34 -6.91 -45.45
CA ALA A 913 -71.04 -7.30 -46.83
C ALA A 913 -69.57 -7.04 -47.23
N THR A 914 -68.89 -6.05 -46.63
CA THR A 914 -67.49 -5.68 -46.97
C THR A 914 -66.43 -6.35 -46.11
N HIS A 915 -66.74 -6.72 -44.85
CA HIS A 915 -65.77 -7.29 -43.90
C HIS A 915 -66.05 -8.75 -43.48
N PHE A 916 -67.20 -9.31 -43.87
CA PHE A 916 -67.61 -10.67 -43.47
C PHE A 916 -68.24 -11.49 -44.59
N ASP A 917 -68.33 -10.96 -45.83
CA ASP A 917 -69.05 -11.56 -46.97
C ASP A 917 -70.50 -11.99 -46.63
N ALA A 918 -71.10 -11.34 -45.63
CA ALA A 918 -72.38 -11.72 -45.04
C ALA A 918 -73.44 -10.68 -45.41
N THR A 919 -74.49 -11.13 -46.11
CA THR A 919 -75.65 -10.30 -46.49
C THR A 919 -76.78 -10.31 -45.45
N ASP A 920 -76.61 -11.06 -44.35
CA ASP A 920 -77.60 -11.20 -43.30
C ASP A 920 -77.92 -9.89 -42.57
N GLY A 921 -79.19 -9.75 -42.17
CA GLY A 921 -79.71 -8.57 -41.49
C GLY A 921 -79.28 -8.41 -40.02
N ASP A 922 -78.52 -9.35 -39.46
CA ASP A 922 -78.11 -9.29 -38.06
C ASP A 922 -76.78 -8.54 -37.89
N VAL A 923 -76.88 -7.38 -37.23
CA VAL A 923 -75.78 -6.44 -36.98
C VAL A 923 -74.52 -7.07 -36.37
N PHE A 924 -74.67 -8.02 -35.45
CA PHE A 924 -73.56 -8.46 -34.60
C PHE A 924 -73.28 -9.96 -34.68
N ALA A 925 -74.11 -10.77 -35.35
CA ALA A 925 -73.94 -12.22 -35.40
C ALA A 925 -72.58 -12.69 -35.97
N PRO A 926 -72.05 -12.15 -37.10
CA PRO A 926 -70.74 -12.57 -37.62
C PRO A 926 -69.59 -12.22 -36.67
N LEU A 927 -69.72 -11.09 -35.95
CA LEU A 927 -68.71 -10.59 -35.03
C LEU A 927 -68.70 -11.39 -33.72
N GLN A 928 -69.89 -11.71 -33.17
CA GLN A 928 -70.03 -12.63 -32.05
C GLN A 928 -69.51 -14.04 -32.38
N ALA A 929 -69.68 -14.52 -33.62
CA ALA A 929 -69.12 -15.79 -34.07
C ALA A 929 -67.57 -15.76 -34.08
N LYS A 930 -66.95 -14.73 -34.69
CA LYS A 930 -65.48 -14.55 -34.65
C LYS A 930 -64.96 -14.42 -33.22
N MET A 931 -65.67 -13.72 -32.34
CA MET A 931 -65.28 -13.52 -30.93
C MET A 931 -65.35 -14.83 -30.11
N LYS A 932 -66.35 -15.69 -30.36
CA LYS A 932 -66.42 -17.03 -29.73
C LYS A 932 -65.29 -17.94 -30.19
N ALA A 933 -65.05 -18.02 -31.50
CA ALA A 933 -63.95 -18.82 -32.06
C ALA A 933 -62.57 -18.34 -31.57
N LEU A 934 -62.39 -17.03 -31.38
CA LEU A 934 -61.20 -16.48 -30.73
C LEU A 934 -61.10 -16.92 -29.26
N HIS A 935 -62.20 -16.89 -28.50
CA HIS A 935 -62.22 -17.27 -27.08
C HIS A 935 -61.85 -18.74 -26.87
N GLU A 936 -62.33 -19.64 -27.74
CA GLU A 936 -61.99 -21.07 -27.75
C GLU A 936 -60.48 -21.25 -27.99
N ARG A 937 -59.95 -20.70 -29.08
CA ARG A 937 -58.51 -20.78 -29.41
C ARG A 937 -57.60 -20.15 -28.34
N LEU A 938 -58.04 -19.05 -27.71
CA LEU A 938 -57.33 -18.44 -26.57
C LEU A 938 -57.30 -19.37 -25.35
N SER A 939 -58.36 -20.14 -25.12
CA SER A 939 -58.37 -21.16 -24.06
C SER A 939 -57.38 -22.28 -24.37
N ASP A 940 -57.30 -22.72 -25.63
CA ASP A 940 -56.34 -23.75 -26.07
C ASP A 940 -54.90 -23.27 -25.91
N ILE A 941 -54.58 -22.05 -26.38
CA ILE A 941 -53.27 -21.42 -26.16
C ILE A 941 -52.96 -21.29 -24.67
N TYR A 942 -53.94 -20.94 -23.83
CA TYR A 942 -53.73 -20.86 -22.38
C TYR A 942 -53.40 -22.22 -21.76
N THR A 943 -54.05 -23.31 -22.18
CA THR A 943 -53.69 -24.65 -21.67
C THR A 943 -52.25 -25.03 -22.05
N VAL A 944 -51.87 -24.85 -23.32
CA VAL A 944 -50.49 -25.08 -23.81
C VAL A 944 -49.49 -24.19 -23.08
N ALA A 945 -49.78 -22.91 -22.89
CA ALA A 945 -48.92 -21.96 -22.19
C ALA A 945 -48.83 -22.18 -20.66
N THR A 946 -49.60 -23.11 -20.09
CA THR A 946 -49.48 -23.54 -18.68
C THR A 946 -48.88 -24.93 -18.51
N ASP A 947 -48.80 -25.72 -19.57
CA ASP A 947 -48.26 -27.07 -19.52
C ASP A 947 -46.76 -27.07 -19.92
N ILE A 948 -45.92 -27.45 -18.96
CA ILE A 948 -44.46 -27.52 -19.10
C ILE A 948 -44.04 -28.54 -20.18
N ASN A 949 -44.88 -29.54 -20.49
CA ASN A 949 -44.58 -30.55 -21.52
C ASN A 949 -44.41 -29.94 -22.93
N PHE A 950 -45.01 -28.78 -23.21
CA PHE A 950 -44.87 -28.06 -24.49
C PHE A 950 -43.79 -26.98 -24.46
N THR A 951 -42.86 -27.05 -23.50
CA THR A 951 -41.77 -26.07 -23.34
C THR A 951 -40.41 -26.66 -23.68
N ALA A 952 -39.55 -25.83 -24.26
CA ALA A 952 -38.15 -26.12 -24.55
C ALA A 952 -37.26 -25.13 -23.78
N GLU A 953 -36.23 -25.64 -23.12
CA GLU A 953 -35.22 -24.82 -22.44
C GLU A 953 -34.25 -24.22 -23.47
N PHE A 954 -33.87 -22.96 -23.25
CA PHE A 954 -32.83 -22.29 -24.01
C PHE A 954 -31.83 -21.62 -23.06
N GLU A 955 -30.55 -21.63 -23.40
CA GLU A 955 -29.55 -20.92 -22.61
C GLU A 955 -29.68 -19.42 -22.87
N ARG A 956 -29.65 -18.60 -21.82
CA ARG A 956 -29.64 -17.15 -21.93
C ARG A 956 -28.20 -16.63 -21.89
N PRO A 957 -27.60 -16.24 -23.03
CA PRO A 957 -26.21 -15.79 -23.05
C PRO A 957 -26.00 -14.51 -22.24
N GLN A 958 -24.76 -14.30 -21.78
CA GLN A 958 -24.42 -13.06 -21.07
C GLN A 958 -24.33 -11.86 -22.03
N PRO A 959 -24.59 -10.63 -21.57
CA PRO A 959 -24.56 -9.47 -22.43
C PRO A 959 -23.21 -9.25 -23.14
N PRO A 960 -23.21 -8.79 -24.41
CA PRO A 960 -21.99 -8.61 -25.20
C PRO A 960 -20.91 -7.80 -24.49
N TRP A 961 -21.28 -6.70 -23.84
CA TRP A 961 -20.32 -5.86 -23.10
C TRP A 961 -19.70 -6.56 -21.88
N VAL A 962 -20.41 -7.51 -21.26
CA VAL A 962 -19.85 -8.35 -20.18
C VAL A 962 -18.88 -9.37 -20.78
N LEU A 963 -19.29 -10.06 -21.85
CA LEU A 963 -18.42 -10.99 -22.59
C LEU A 963 -17.15 -10.30 -23.09
N ARG A 964 -17.27 -9.08 -23.63
CA ARG A 964 -16.14 -8.28 -24.09
C ARG A 964 -15.25 -7.80 -22.96
N SER A 965 -15.82 -7.34 -21.84
CA SER A 965 -15.04 -6.98 -20.66
C SER A 965 -14.27 -8.18 -20.10
N ARG A 966 -14.82 -9.39 -20.24
CA ARG A 966 -14.17 -10.64 -19.89
C ARG A 966 -13.09 -11.03 -20.90
N GLU A 967 -13.32 -10.92 -22.20
CA GLU A 967 -12.28 -11.13 -23.23
C GLU A 967 -11.12 -10.12 -23.09
N LEU A 968 -11.43 -8.87 -22.74
CA LEU A 968 -10.44 -7.84 -22.39
C LEU A 968 -9.70 -8.18 -21.10
N ALA A 969 -10.39 -8.67 -20.06
CA ALA A 969 -9.74 -9.15 -18.84
C ALA A 969 -8.83 -10.35 -19.13
N ASP A 970 -9.36 -11.38 -19.80
CA ASP A 970 -8.66 -12.62 -20.15
C ASP A 970 -7.44 -12.32 -21.03
N SER A 971 -7.56 -11.40 -22.00
CA SER A 971 -6.42 -10.92 -22.81
C SER A 971 -5.41 -10.06 -22.04
N THR A 972 -5.82 -9.31 -21.01
CA THR A 972 -4.87 -8.70 -20.06
C THR A 972 -4.24 -9.69 -19.08
N THR A 973 -4.82 -10.88 -18.89
CA THR A 973 -4.21 -11.99 -18.14
C THR A 973 -3.32 -12.90 -18.99
N ILE A 974 -3.07 -12.55 -20.26
CA ILE A 974 -1.98 -13.13 -21.06
C ILE A 974 -0.66 -12.65 -20.44
N SER A 975 0.19 -13.49 -19.87
CA SER A 975 0.09 -14.95 -19.73
C SER A 975 0.93 -15.39 -18.53
N ALA A 976 0.47 -16.35 -17.74
CA ALA A 976 1.30 -17.00 -16.73
C ALA A 976 2.56 -17.67 -17.35
N SER A 977 2.53 -18.05 -18.63
CA SER A 977 3.73 -18.46 -19.38
C SER A 977 4.66 -17.28 -19.64
N ALA A 978 4.14 -16.10 -19.99
CA ALA A 978 4.96 -14.90 -20.19
C ALA A 978 5.57 -14.40 -18.87
N GLU A 979 4.85 -14.48 -17.74
CA GLU A 979 5.41 -14.19 -16.42
C GLU A 979 6.42 -15.26 -15.97
N ALA A 980 6.19 -16.54 -16.28
CA ALA A 980 7.18 -17.61 -16.06
C ALA A 980 8.42 -17.46 -16.96
N GLU A 981 8.27 -17.00 -18.20
CA GLU A 981 9.36 -16.64 -19.12
C GLU A 981 10.14 -15.43 -18.60
N ILE A 982 9.47 -14.39 -18.10
CA ILE A 982 10.13 -13.25 -17.45
C ILE A 982 10.84 -13.69 -16.16
N SER A 983 10.24 -14.59 -15.37
CA SER A 983 10.83 -15.13 -14.14
C SER A 983 12.04 -16.03 -14.42
N THR A 984 11.98 -16.88 -15.44
CA THR A 984 13.12 -17.70 -15.88
C THR A 984 14.21 -16.86 -16.52
N LEU A 985 13.89 -15.85 -17.33
CA LEU A 985 14.87 -14.89 -17.85
C LEU A 985 15.52 -14.09 -16.71
N LYS A 986 14.78 -13.64 -15.70
CA LYS A 986 15.34 -12.99 -14.49
C LYS A 986 16.26 -13.93 -13.71
N ARG A 987 15.90 -15.20 -13.54
CA ARG A 987 16.76 -16.21 -12.91
C ARG A 987 18.04 -16.45 -13.72
N ASN A 988 17.92 -16.62 -15.03
CA ASN A 988 19.06 -16.78 -15.94
C ASN A 988 19.98 -15.54 -15.93
N ILE A 989 19.43 -14.33 -15.79
CA ILE A 989 20.21 -13.09 -15.62
C ILE A 989 20.91 -13.08 -14.26
N HIS A 990 20.27 -13.54 -13.19
CA HIS A 990 20.87 -13.64 -11.86
C HIS A 990 21.98 -14.70 -11.79
N GLU A 991 21.78 -15.87 -12.40
CA GLU A 991 22.80 -16.92 -12.56
C GLU A 991 23.98 -16.44 -13.42
N ARG A 992 23.73 -15.65 -14.48
CA ARG A 992 24.79 -14.99 -15.24
C ARG A 992 25.52 -13.92 -14.42
N ALA A 993 24.81 -13.14 -13.61
CA ALA A 993 25.42 -12.13 -12.75
C ALA A 993 26.28 -12.76 -11.63
N THR A 994 25.84 -13.87 -11.03
CA THR A 994 26.62 -14.60 -10.01
C THR A 994 27.82 -15.32 -10.61
N THR A 995 27.68 -15.93 -11.79
CA THR A 995 28.83 -16.52 -12.50
C THR A 995 29.82 -15.48 -13.02
N ILE A 996 29.37 -14.27 -13.39
CA ILE A 996 30.25 -13.13 -13.67
C ILE A 996 30.97 -12.70 -12.39
N LYS A 997 30.28 -12.48 -11.26
CA LYS A 997 30.93 -12.15 -9.97
C LYS A 997 31.97 -13.19 -9.55
N LEU A 998 31.69 -14.49 -9.71
CA LEU A 998 32.64 -15.55 -9.41
C LEU A 998 33.85 -15.51 -10.36
N ARG A 999 33.62 -15.22 -11.66
CA ARG A 999 34.68 -15.00 -12.64
C ARG A 999 35.54 -13.79 -12.26
N ASP A 1000 34.93 -12.68 -11.87
CA ASP A 1000 35.62 -11.47 -11.44
C ASP A 1000 36.46 -11.73 -10.18
N GLN A 1001 35.95 -12.47 -9.19
CA GLN A 1001 36.73 -12.93 -8.04
C GLN A 1001 37.93 -13.80 -8.45
N THR A 1002 37.74 -14.78 -9.34
CA THR A 1002 38.88 -15.58 -9.84
C THR A 1002 39.87 -14.75 -10.66
N LEU A 1003 39.42 -13.67 -11.31
CA LEU A 1003 40.30 -12.73 -12.02
C LEU A 1003 41.05 -11.84 -11.03
N GLU A 1004 40.43 -11.36 -9.96
CA GLU A 1004 41.08 -10.64 -8.85
C GLU A 1004 42.13 -11.51 -8.16
N GLU A 1005 41.81 -12.76 -7.81
CA GLU A 1005 42.78 -13.75 -7.30
C GLU A 1005 43.93 -13.98 -8.28
N SER A 1006 43.62 -14.09 -9.58
CA SER A 1006 44.65 -14.24 -10.62
C SER A 1006 45.51 -12.99 -10.78
N ASN A 1007 44.95 -11.80 -10.60
CA ASN A 1007 45.66 -10.53 -10.66
C ASN A 1007 46.58 -10.38 -9.44
N VAL A 1008 46.12 -10.68 -8.23
CA VAL A 1008 46.98 -10.71 -7.03
C VAL A 1008 48.12 -11.73 -7.21
N LYS A 1009 47.83 -12.88 -7.83
CA LYS A 1009 48.86 -13.88 -8.17
C LYS A 1009 49.84 -13.37 -9.24
N ILE A 1010 49.37 -12.60 -10.23
CA ILE A 1010 50.21 -11.94 -11.24
C ILE A 1010 51.07 -10.86 -10.57
N GLU A 1011 50.52 -9.99 -9.74
CA GLU A 1011 51.26 -8.96 -8.99
C GLU A 1011 52.32 -9.59 -8.07
N LEU A 1012 52.02 -10.70 -7.40
CA LEU A 1012 52.99 -11.46 -6.61
C LEU A 1012 54.09 -12.09 -7.49
N LEU A 1013 53.73 -12.61 -8.67
CA LEU A 1013 54.69 -13.13 -9.65
C LEU A 1013 55.54 -12.01 -10.26
N GLU A 1014 54.98 -10.84 -10.52
CA GLU A 1014 55.68 -9.65 -11.03
C GLU A 1014 56.61 -9.06 -9.96
N ALA A 1015 56.18 -8.99 -8.70
CA ALA A 1015 57.05 -8.61 -7.58
C ALA A 1015 58.22 -9.60 -7.44
N ARG A 1016 57.94 -10.91 -7.51
CA ARG A 1016 58.97 -11.96 -7.50
C ARG A 1016 59.88 -11.88 -8.73
N MET A 1017 59.35 -11.61 -9.92
CA MET A 1017 60.14 -11.40 -11.15
C MET A 1017 60.99 -10.14 -11.07
N LYS A 1018 60.50 -9.07 -10.44
CA LYS A 1018 61.26 -7.84 -10.20
C LYS A 1018 62.40 -8.08 -9.23
N ASP A 1019 62.19 -8.86 -8.18
CA ASP A 1019 63.27 -9.25 -7.25
C ASP A 1019 64.24 -10.26 -7.87
N VAL A 1020 63.77 -11.14 -8.75
CA VAL A 1020 64.66 -11.96 -9.60
C VAL A 1020 65.43 -11.08 -10.58
N SER A 1021 64.82 -10.05 -11.19
CA SER A 1021 65.52 -9.09 -12.07
C SER A 1021 66.61 -8.33 -11.32
N LYS A 1022 66.32 -7.79 -10.13
CA LYS A 1022 67.34 -7.18 -9.26
C LYS A 1022 68.46 -8.16 -8.91
N LYS A 1023 68.14 -9.44 -8.66
CA LYS A 1023 69.15 -10.49 -8.40
C LYS A 1023 69.98 -10.79 -9.65
N VAL A 1024 69.37 -10.84 -10.84
CA VAL A 1024 70.06 -11.03 -12.13
C VAL A 1024 70.93 -9.81 -12.48
N GLU A 1025 70.43 -8.58 -12.28
CA GLU A 1025 71.21 -7.35 -12.39
C GLU A 1025 72.41 -7.38 -11.43
N ARG A 1026 72.20 -7.80 -10.18
CA ARG A 1026 73.28 -7.95 -9.20
C ARG A 1026 74.26 -9.08 -9.56
N ILE A 1027 73.78 -10.18 -10.15
CA ILE A 1027 74.65 -11.25 -10.67
C ILE A 1027 75.47 -10.70 -11.85
N ASN A 1028 74.88 -9.98 -12.79
CA ASN A 1028 75.59 -9.36 -13.92
C ASN A 1028 76.63 -8.31 -13.44
N GLU A 1029 76.33 -7.54 -12.40
CA GLU A 1029 77.31 -6.65 -11.73
C GLU A 1029 78.48 -7.44 -11.13
N LEU A 1030 78.19 -8.54 -10.44
CA LEU A 1030 79.20 -9.40 -9.82
C LEU A 1030 80.02 -10.16 -10.87
N GLU A 1031 79.42 -10.68 -11.93
CA GLU A 1031 80.09 -11.30 -13.07
C GLU A 1031 81.02 -10.31 -13.76
N LYS A 1032 80.54 -9.08 -14.02
CA LYS A 1032 81.38 -8.01 -14.58
C LYS A 1032 82.53 -7.65 -13.65
N ALA A 1033 82.30 -7.57 -12.34
CA ALA A 1033 83.37 -7.34 -11.36
C ALA A 1033 84.38 -8.50 -11.30
N VAL A 1034 83.91 -9.75 -11.46
CA VAL A 1034 84.75 -10.95 -11.55
C VAL A 1034 85.57 -10.95 -12.85
N ASP A 1035 85.00 -10.54 -13.98
CA ASP A 1035 85.72 -10.47 -15.25
C ASP A 1035 86.69 -9.28 -15.31
N ASP A 1036 86.36 -8.14 -14.70
CA ASP A 1036 87.31 -7.04 -14.47
C ASP A 1036 88.45 -7.49 -13.55
N ALA A 1037 88.16 -8.24 -12.47
CA ALA A 1037 89.16 -8.82 -11.59
C ALA A 1037 90.04 -9.87 -12.29
N ARG A 1038 89.47 -10.78 -13.09
CA ARG A 1038 90.21 -11.71 -13.96
C ARG A 1038 91.06 -10.95 -14.98
N GLY A 1039 90.55 -9.85 -15.54
CA GLY A 1039 91.29 -8.96 -16.41
C GLY A 1039 92.47 -8.26 -15.73
N ILE A 1040 92.39 -8.01 -14.42
CA ILE A 1040 93.51 -7.54 -13.58
C ILE A 1040 94.48 -8.70 -13.30
N VAL A 1041 93.99 -9.88 -12.92
CA VAL A 1041 94.82 -11.09 -12.69
C VAL A 1041 95.61 -11.43 -13.95
N GLY A 1042 94.99 -11.53 -15.13
CA GLY A 1042 95.69 -11.78 -16.40
C GLY A 1042 96.61 -10.66 -16.87
N LYS A 1043 96.55 -9.45 -16.28
CA LYS A 1043 97.57 -8.39 -16.44
C LYS A 1043 98.71 -8.56 -15.44
N LEU A 1044 98.43 -9.05 -14.23
CA LEU A 1044 99.44 -9.38 -13.22
C LEU A 1044 100.22 -10.64 -13.60
N GLU A 1045 99.57 -11.69 -14.10
CA GLU A 1045 100.19 -12.90 -14.64
C GLU A 1045 101.14 -12.56 -15.79
N ARG A 1046 100.71 -11.75 -16.77
CA ARG A 1046 101.62 -11.26 -17.82
C ARG A 1046 102.81 -10.48 -17.26
N LYS A 1047 102.63 -9.63 -16.25
CA LYS A 1047 103.75 -8.96 -15.58
C LYS A 1047 104.66 -9.95 -14.84
N ILE A 1048 104.10 -11.01 -14.24
CA ILE A 1048 104.87 -12.08 -13.60
C ILE A 1048 105.69 -12.82 -14.66
N GLU A 1049 105.08 -13.23 -15.77
CA GLU A 1049 105.73 -13.84 -16.95
C GLU A 1049 106.85 -12.94 -17.49
N ASP A 1050 106.60 -11.65 -17.71
CA ASP A 1050 107.60 -10.66 -18.14
C ASP A 1050 108.77 -10.57 -17.14
N THR A 1051 108.48 -10.53 -15.83
CA THR A 1051 109.53 -10.52 -14.79
C THR A 1051 110.24 -11.85 -14.63
N ALA A 1052 109.59 -12.98 -14.92
CA ALA A 1052 110.17 -14.31 -14.92
C ALA A 1052 111.10 -14.48 -16.14
N GLY A 1053 110.69 -14.01 -17.31
CA GLY A 1053 111.54 -13.93 -18.50
C GLY A 1053 112.73 -12.98 -18.33
N LEU A 1054 112.56 -11.86 -17.61
CA LEU A 1054 113.67 -11.00 -17.19
C LEU A 1054 114.59 -11.69 -16.18
N ARG A 1055 114.05 -12.42 -15.19
CA ARG A 1055 114.87 -13.25 -14.28
C ARG A 1055 115.64 -14.32 -15.04
N ALA A 1056 115.01 -15.05 -15.95
CA ALA A 1056 115.68 -16.08 -16.76
C ALA A 1056 116.84 -15.49 -17.58
N LYS A 1057 116.66 -14.30 -18.18
CA LYS A 1057 117.76 -13.58 -18.86
C LYS A 1057 118.87 -13.17 -17.90
N LEU A 1058 118.54 -12.65 -16.71
CA LEU A 1058 119.51 -12.34 -15.66
C LEU A 1058 120.20 -13.58 -15.10
N GLU A 1059 119.54 -14.74 -15.10
CA GLU A 1059 120.12 -16.03 -14.72
C GLU A 1059 121.02 -16.61 -15.82
N GLU A 1060 120.68 -16.45 -17.10
CA GLU A 1060 121.61 -16.75 -18.21
C GLU A 1060 122.84 -15.83 -18.20
N GLU A 1061 122.67 -14.57 -17.80
CA GLU A 1061 123.78 -13.64 -17.57
C GLU A 1061 124.61 -14.06 -16.35
N ARG A 1062 123.97 -14.36 -15.20
CA ARG A 1062 124.62 -14.95 -14.02
C ARG A 1062 125.39 -16.21 -14.39
N ASP A 1063 124.83 -17.10 -15.18
CA ASP A 1063 125.44 -18.38 -15.54
C ASP A 1063 126.52 -18.24 -16.62
N ARG A 1064 126.46 -17.18 -17.45
CA ARG A 1064 127.60 -16.72 -18.25
C ARG A 1064 128.73 -16.17 -17.38
N TRP A 1065 128.41 -15.36 -16.38
CA TRP A 1065 129.40 -14.84 -15.42
C TRP A 1065 129.98 -15.93 -14.51
N MET A 1066 129.18 -16.92 -14.09
CA MET A 1066 129.61 -18.08 -13.32
C MET A 1066 130.45 -19.04 -14.16
N ARG A 1067 130.16 -19.21 -15.46
CA ARG A 1067 131.07 -19.92 -16.38
C ARG A 1067 132.41 -19.20 -16.54
N LYS A 1068 132.40 -17.88 -16.75
CA LYS A 1068 133.65 -17.08 -16.74
C LYS A 1068 134.39 -17.18 -15.39
N ALA A 1069 133.67 -17.19 -14.27
CA ALA A 1069 134.26 -17.37 -12.95
C ALA A 1069 134.78 -18.80 -12.72
N ALA A 1070 134.16 -19.83 -13.30
CA ALA A 1070 134.62 -21.22 -13.24
C ALA A 1070 135.83 -21.48 -14.16
N GLU A 1071 135.92 -20.82 -15.32
CA GLU A 1071 137.15 -20.77 -16.13
C GLU A 1071 138.29 -20.06 -15.38
N LEU A 1072 137.98 -19.03 -14.58
CA LEU A 1072 138.96 -18.33 -13.74
C LEU A 1072 139.31 -19.07 -12.43
N LYS A 1073 138.51 -20.05 -12.00
CA LYS A 1073 138.65 -20.76 -10.71
C LYS A 1073 139.08 -22.24 -10.86
N SER A 1074 139.26 -22.73 -12.08
CA SER A 1074 139.69 -24.11 -12.39
C SER A 1074 141.18 -24.24 -12.79
N ARG A 1075 142.02 -23.23 -12.49
CA ARG A 1075 143.49 -23.33 -12.59
C ARG A 1075 144.14 -23.47 -11.21
N ASP A 1076 144.45 -24.72 -10.87
CA ASP A 1076 145.01 -25.17 -9.60
C ASP A 1076 146.35 -24.50 -9.22
N PRO A 1077 146.54 -24.14 -7.94
CA PRO A 1077 147.82 -23.70 -7.40
C PRO A 1077 148.51 -24.81 -6.59
N ASN A 1078 149.03 -25.85 -7.26
CA ASN A 1078 150.08 -26.68 -6.65
C ASN A 1078 151.19 -27.02 -7.64
N SER A 1079 152.43 -26.77 -7.22
CA SER A 1079 153.62 -26.79 -8.07
C SER A 1079 154.29 -28.16 -8.07
N SER A 1080 154.62 -28.64 -9.26
CA SER A 1080 155.80 -29.47 -9.48
C SER A 1080 156.84 -28.65 -10.27
N LEU A 1081 158.11 -29.00 -10.11
CA LEU A 1081 159.27 -28.11 -10.30
C LEU A 1081 159.68 -27.93 -11.79
N MET A 1082 160.23 -26.74 -12.12
CA MET A 1082 160.74 -26.29 -13.46
C MET A 1082 159.61 -26.04 -14.49
N ASP A 1083 159.53 -24.92 -15.23
CA ASP A 1083 160.57 -24.04 -15.83
C ASP A 1083 160.11 -22.54 -15.87
N ALA A 1084 160.92 -21.60 -16.36
CA ALA A 1084 160.91 -20.19 -15.93
C ALA A 1084 160.47 -19.06 -16.93
N LYS A 1085 160.09 -17.90 -16.34
CA LYS A 1085 160.19 -16.46 -16.78
C LYS A 1085 159.02 -15.70 -17.46
N ARG A 1086 158.85 -14.43 -16.98
CA ARG A 1086 158.02 -13.26 -17.43
C ARG A 1086 156.49 -13.38 -17.23
N GLY A 1087 155.71 -12.48 -16.61
CA GLY A 1087 155.92 -11.18 -15.91
C GLY A 1087 155.64 -9.94 -16.79
N GLY A 1088 154.86 -8.90 -16.41
CA GLY A 1088 154.06 -8.57 -15.19
C GLY A 1088 153.38 -7.16 -15.32
N ILE A 1089 152.98 -6.48 -14.20
CA ILE A 1089 152.47 -5.07 -14.10
C ILE A 1089 150.96 -4.90 -14.51
N ASP A 1090 150.04 -4.11 -13.93
CA ASP A 1090 150.06 -3.03 -12.89
C ASP A 1090 148.80 -2.98 -11.96
N LEU A 1091 148.81 -2.11 -10.94
CA LEU A 1091 147.82 -2.04 -9.83
C LEU A 1091 147.31 -0.60 -9.54
N VAL A 1092 146.33 -0.06 -10.28
CA VAL A 1092 145.68 1.25 -9.99
C VAL A 1092 144.19 1.28 -10.41
N GLY A 1093 143.25 0.98 -9.49
CA GLY A 1093 141.80 1.00 -9.81
C GLY A 1093 140.83 1.32 -8.65
N THR A 1094 141.23 1.07 -7.40
CA THR A 1094 140.32 0.97 -6.24
C THR A 1094 139.73 2.29 -5.70
N SER A 1095 140.07 3.45 -6.28
CA SER A 1095 139.51 4.74 -5.86
C SER A 1095 138.32 5.20 -6.71
N ALA A 1096 138.26 4.85 -7.99
CA ALA A 1096 137.15 5.23 -8.87
C ALA A 1096 135.89 4.39 -8.58
N GLU A 1097 136.09 3.09 -8.33
CA GLU A 1097 135.03 2.15 -7.95
C GLU A 1097 134.35 2.56 -6.63
N MET A 1098 135.11 3.06 -5.65
CA MET A 1098 134.59 3.55 -4.37
C MET A 1098 133.71 4.79 -4.52
N GLU A 1099 133.99 5.63 -5.53
CA GLU A 1099 133.20 6.81 -5.83
C GLU A 1099 131.96 6.49 -6.69
N GLY A 1100 132.02 5.43 -7.51
CA GLY A 1100 130.85 4.80 -8.12
C GLY A 1100 129.90 4.26 -7.05
N LEU A 1101 130.42 3.44 -6.14
CA LEU A 1101 129.65 2.86 -5.03
C LEU A 1101 128.96 3.92 -4.15
N LYS A 1102 129.60 5.07 -3.90
CA LYS A 1102 128.98 6.17 -3.17
C LYS A 1102 127.80 6.79 -3.92
N ARG A 1103 127.88 6.94 -5.25
CA ARG A 1103 126.77 7.43 -6.08
C ARG A 1103 125.62 6.42 -6.06
N ASP A 1104 125.91 5.13 -6.22
CA ASP A 1104 124.92 4.06 -6.19
C ASP A 1104 124.21 3.97 -4.83
N VAL A 1105 124.95 4.12 -3.72
CA VAL A 1105 124.35 4.21 -2.37
C VAL A 1105 123.44 5.43 -2.25
N THR A 1106 123.82 6.62 -2.73
CA THR A 1106 122.93 7.78 -2.69
C THR A 1106 121.66 7.60 -3.53
N VAL A 1107 121.75 6.93 -4.69
CA VAL A 1107 120.58 6.59 -5.53
C VAL A 1107 119.71 5.53 -4.85
N LEU A 1108 120.28 4.54 -4.17
CA LEU A 1108 119.52 3.60 -3.34
C LEU A 1108 118.82 4.29 -2.16
N GLU A 1109 119.49 5.22 -1.49
CA GLU A 1109 118.86 5.96 -0.38
C GLU A 1109 117.73 6.89 -0.85
N ASP A 1110 117.89 7.54 -2.00
CA ASP A 1110 116.85 8.37 -2.61
C ASP A 1110 115.65 7.53 -3.06
N THR A 1111 115.88 6.37 -3.68
CA THR A 1111 114.80 5.45 -4.10
C THR A 1111 114.12 4.78 -2.91
N VAL A 1112 114.85 4.38 -1.87
CA VAL A 1112 114.26 3.88 -0.60
C VAL A 1112 113.47 4.99 0.11
N ARG A 1113 113.96 6.25 0.10
CA ARG A 1113 113.18 7.39 0.62
C ARG A 1113 111.94 7.68 -0.23
N PHE A 1114 111.99 7.53 -1.56
CA PHE A 1114 110.83 7.64 -2.44
C PHE A 1114 109.79 6.54 -2.14
N LEU A 1115 110.21 5.27 -2.15
CA LEU A 1115 109.34 4.12 -1.87
C LEU A 1115 108.72 4.22 -0.48
N ARG A 1116 109.49 4.56 0.57
CA ARG A 1116 108.93 4.78 1.92
C ARG A 1116 107.91 5.92 1.95
N ARG A 1117 108.11 7.00 1.17
CA ARG A 1117 107.16 8.11 1.05
C ARG A 1117 105.87 7.66 0.33
N GLU A 1118 105.99 6.83 -0.69
CA GLU A 1118 104.85 6.25 -1.42
C GLU A 1118 104.09 5.21 -0.59
N THR A 1119 104.77 4.32 0.14
CA THR A 1119 104.13 3.36 1.07
C THR A 1119 103.44 4.09 2.22
N ARG A 1120 104.03 5.18 2.74
CA ARG A 1120 103.39 6.01 3.78
C ARG A 1120 102.20 6.80 3.26
N ARG A 1121 102.24 7.23 1.98
CA ARG A 1121 101.08 7.82 1.31
C ARG A 1121 99.96 6.80 1.12
N LYS A 1122 100.26 5.60 0.62
CA LYS A 1122 99.25 4.54 0.45
C LYS A 1122 98.63 4.10 1.78
N ARG A 1123 99.43 3.92 2.84
CA ARG A 1123 98.89 3.71 4.19
C ARG A 1123 98.03 4.88 4.67
N SER A 1124 98.43 6.14 4.43
CA SER A 1124 97.61 7.30 4.75
C SER A 1124 96.33 7.42 3.90
N GLU A 1125 96.26 6.77 2.74
CA GLU A 1125 95.05 6.65 1.92
C GLU A 1125 94.18 5.47 2.42
N GLU A 1126 94.77 4.34 2.83
CA GLU A 1126 94.08 3.19 3.47
C GLU A 1126 93.51 3.55 4.87
N ASP A 1127 94.28 4.20 5.74
CA ASP A 1127 93.86 4.69 7.06
C ASP A 1127 92.76 5.77 6.97
N ALA A 1128 92.61 6.41 5.80
CA ALA A 1128 91.58 7.43 5.56
C ALA A 1128 90.25 6.85 5.02
N MET A 1129 90.27 5.64 4.43
CA MET A 1129 89.06 4.97 3.93
C MET A 1129 87.96 4.76 5.00
N PRO A 1130 88.25 4.25 6.23
CA PRO A 1130 87.22 4.07 7.27
C PRO A 1130 86.69 5.38 7.85
N ASN A 1131 87.27 6.54 7.50
CA ASN A 1131 86.79 7.87 7.89
C ASN A 1131 86.21 8.68 6.71
N SER A 1132 85.96 8.05 5.56
CA SER A 1132 85.37 8.71 4.39
C SER A 1132 83.93 9.21 4.62
N TRP A 1133 83.15 8.51 5.46
CA TRP A 1133 81.79 8.88 5.85
C TRP A 1133 81.72 10.21 6.63
N LEU A 1134 82.75 10.56 7.40
CA LEU A 1134 82.87 11.86 8.09
C LEU A 1134 83.01 13.07 7.14
N ARG A 1135 83.16 12.83 5.83
CA ARG A 1135 83.18 13.88 4.79
C ARG A 1135 81.89 13.97 3.98
N GLN A 1136 80.89 13.13 4.22
CA GLN A 1136 79.54 13.39 3.73
C GLN A 1136 78.87 14.49 4.57
N PRO A 1137 78.17 15.46 3.95
CA PRO A 1137 77.43 16.45 4.72
C PRO A 1137 76.27 15.78 5.45
N LEU A 1138 76.30 15.79 6.79
CA LEU A 1138 75.30 15.19 7.69
C LEU A 1138 73.93 15.94 7.71
N VAL A 1139 73.66 16.77 6.71
CA VAL A 1139 72.37 17.44 6.51
C VAL A 1139 71.87 17.07 5.11
N PRO A 1140 70.74 16.36 4.99
CA PRO A 1140 70.18 16.04 3.69
C PRO A 1140 69.76 17.34 2.98
N VAL A 1141 70.07 17.44 1.68
CA VAL A 1141 69.58 18.54 0.83
C VAL A 1141 68.05 18.42 0.77
N THR A 1142 67.35 19.32 1.45
CA THR A 1142 65.89 19.21 1.55
C THR A 1142 65.23 19.50 0.20
N HIS A 1143 64.59 18.50 -0.42
CA HIS A 1143 63.60 18.68 -1.50
C HIS A 1143 62.28 19.30 -0.98
N ASN A 1144 62.40 20.34 -0.15
CA ASN A 1144 61.29 21.07 0.46
C ASN A 1144 60.48 21.88 -0.55
N ALA A 1145 60.95 22.03 -1.79
CA ALA A 1145 60.23 22.71 -2.86
C ALA A 1145 59.11 21.82 -3.44
N ASP A 1146 59.41 20.57 -3.82
CA ASP A 1146 58.46 19.69 -4.49
C ASP A 1146 57.34 19.21 -3.56
N ILE A 1147 57.67 18.93 -2.29
CA ILE A 1147 56.66 18.53 -1.29
C ILE A 1147 55.69 19.69 -1.03
N LYS A 1148 56.20 20.92 -0.86
CA LYS A 1148 55.36 22.11 -0.65
C LYS A 1148 54.59 22.54 -1.91
N ALA A 1149 55.07 22.18 -3.11
CA ALA A 1149 54.30 22.35 -4.34
C ALA A 1149 53.10 21.38 -4.35
N LYS A 1150 53.33 20.09 -4.11
CA LYS A 1150 52.28 19.06 -4.05
C LYS A 1150 51.27 19.28 -2.91
N GLU A 1151 51.70 19.79 -1.75
CA GLU A 1151 50.82 20.17 -0.64
C GLU A 1151 49.94 21.41 -0.94
N ARG A 1152 50.40 22.31 -1.83
CA ARG A 1152 49.58 23.44 -2.29
C ARG A 1152 48.60 22.99 -3.36
N GLU A 1153 49.05 22.20 -4.32
CA GLU A 1153 48.21 21.64 -5.39
C GLU A 1153 47.06 20.78 -4.82
N SER A 1154 47.37 19.91 -3.85
CA SER A 1154 46.34 19.13 -3.14
C SER A 1154 45.40 19.97 -2.27
N ARG A 1155 45.88 21.03 -1.60
CA ARG A 1155 45.00 21.98 -0.88
C ARG A 1155 44.09 22.76 -1.82
N ASP A 1156 44.59 23.23 -2.97
CA ASP A 1156 43.79 23.96 -3.95
C ASP A 1156 42.74 23.06 -4.60
N ALA A 1157 43.07 21.79 -4.90
CA ALA A 1157 42.11 20.80 -5.38
C ALA A 1157 41.02 20.51 -4.34
N LEU A 1158 41.39 20.32 -3.07
CA LEU A 1158 40.45 20.06 -1.97
C LEU A 1158 39.59 21.30 -1.65
N GLY A 1159 40.14 22.51 -1.81
CA GLY A 1159 39.41 23.77 -1.73
C GLY A 1159 38.32 23.90 -2.79
N ARG A 1160 38.63 23.57 -4.06
CA ARG A 1160 37.62 23.54 -5.15
C ARG A 1160 36.52 22.51 -4.90
N LEU A 1161 36.89 21.33 -4.37
CA LEU A 1161 35.92 20.31 -3.95
C LEU A 1161 35.02 20.79 -2.80
N ALA A 1162 35.53 21.57 -1.85
CA ALA A 1162 34.74 22.16 -0.76
C ALA A 1162 33.83 23.32 -1.22
N GLU A 1163 34.13 23.98 -2.34
CA GLU A 1163 33.28 25.03 -2.92
C GLU A 1163 32.13 24.49 -3.80
N LEU A 1164 32.27 23.28 -4.39
CA LEU A 1164 31.25 22.65 -5.24
C LEU A 1164 29.84 22.56 -4.57
N PRO A 1165 29.69 22.10 -3.31
CA PRO A 1165 28.38 22.10 -2.63
C PRO A 1165 27.79 23.49 -2.41
N ARG A 1166 28.61 24.55 -2.36
CA ARG A 1166 28.18 25.94 -2.22
C ARG A 1166 27.76 26.59 -3.54
N THR A 1167 28.29 26.11 -4.66
CA THR A 1167 27.98 26.65 -6.00
C THR A 1167 26.85 25.89 -6.71
N ALA A 1168 26.55 24.67 -6.29
CA ALA A 1168 25.43 23.87 -6.78
C ALA A 1168 24.07 24.57 -6.57
N LYS A 1169 23.45 25.03 -7.67
CA LYS A 1169 22.09 25.58 -7.67
C LYS A 1169 21.12 24.60 -8.35
N PRO A 1170 19.92 24.37 -7.79
CA PRO A 1170 18.91 23.54 -8.45
C PRO A 1170 18.43 24.21 -9.75
N LEU A 1171 18.26 23.40 -10.80
CA LEU A 1171 17.72 23.82 -12.09
C LEU A 1171 16.20 24.06 -11.96
N ILE A 1172 15.78 25.32 -11.84
CA ILE A 1172 14.36 25.70 -11.71
C ILE A 1172 13.64 25.53 -13.05
N LEU A 1173 12.68 24.60 -13.11
CA LEU A 1173 11.90 24.26 -14.31
C LEU A 1173 10.68 25.18 -14.53
N GLU A 1174 10.79 26.48 -14.23
CA GLU A 1174 9.69 27.42 -14.48
C GLU A 1174 9.61 27.82 -15.96
N GLY A 1175 8.49 27.43 -16.59
CA GLY A 1175 8.20 27.69 -18.01
C GLY A 1175 7.38 26.59 -18.69
N MET A 1176 7.29 25.39 -18.13
CA MET A 1176 6.63 24.24 -18.78
C MET A 1176 5.10 24.14 -18.59
N LYS A 1177 4.39 25.27 -18.37
CA LYS A 1177 2.92 25.25 -18.13
C LYS A 1177 2.06 25.42 -19.39
N ASP A 1178 2.56 26.04 -20.47
CA ASP A 1178 1.76 26.24 -21.69
C ASP A 1178 1.97 25.14 -22.75
N ARG A 1179 0.90 24.37 -23.00
CA ARG A 1179 0.87 23.23 -23.92
C ARG A 1179 1.21 23.59 -25.37
N ASN A 1180 1.00 24.85 -25.77
CA ASN A 1180 1.29 25.35 -27.11
C ASN A 1180 2.77 25.72 -27.35
N GLU A 1181 3.60 25.85 -26.32
CA GLU A 1181 5.04 26.18 -26.48
C GLU A 1181 5.90 24.94 -26.77
N ARG A 1182 5.41 23.73 -26.50
CA ARG A 1182 6.14 22.45 -26.71
C ARG A 1182 6.44 22.14 -28.18
N LEU A 1183 5.75 22.78 -29.13
CA LEU A 1183 5.92 22.56 -30.58
C LEU A 1183 6.77 23.64 -31.26
N LYS A 1184 7.25 24.66 -30.53
CA LYS A 1184 8.21 25.62 -31.06
C LYS A 1184 9.62 25.02 -30.99
N TRP A 1185 10.33 25.03 -32.11
CA TRP A 1185 11.75 24.69 -32.16
C TRP A 1185 12.53 25.57 -31.16
N ARG A 1186 13.34 24.94 -30.30
CA ARG A 1186 14.30 25.61 -29.42
C ARG A 1186 15.71 25.10 -29.71
N PRO A 1187 16.74 25.96 -29.60
CA PRO A 1187 18.13 25.51 -29.66
C PRO A 1187 18.40 24.40 -28.64
N ARG A 1188 19.15 23.36 -29.03
CA ARG A 1188 19.50 22.23 -28.14
C ARG A 1188 20.09 22.70 -26.79
N LYS A 1189 20.83 23.81 -26.80
CA LYS A 1189 21.46 24.46 -25.63
C LYS A 1189 20.50 25.04 -24.58
N GLU A 1190 19.23 25.22 -24.94
CA GLU A 1190 18.19 25.70 -24.03
C GLU A 1190 17.36 24.57 -23.42
N THR A 1191 17.60 23.32 -23.84
CA THR A 1191 16.92 22.17 -23.23
C THR A 1191 17.47 21.92 -21.82
N PRO A 1192 16.61 21.57 -20.84
CA PRO A 1192 17.07 21.27 -19.48
C PRO A 1192 18.01 20.06 -19.45
N GLN A 1193 17.84 19.10 -20.38
CA GLN A 1193 18.75 17.96 -20.54
C GLN A 1193 20.15 18.40 -20.98
N TYR A 1194 20.28 19.30 -21.95
CA TYR A 1194 21.61 19.84 -22.32
C TYR A 1194 22.22 20.65 -21.18
N ARG A 1195 21.44 21.48 -20.50
CA ARG A 1195 21.90 22.24 -19.33
C ARG A 1195 22.39 21.33 -18.20
N LEU A 1196 21.75 20.17 -18.00
CA LEU A 1196 22.19 19.14 -17.06
C LEU A 1196 23.54 18.54 -17.51
N CYS A 1197 23.65 18.08 -18.76
CA CYS A 1197 24.90 17.52 -19.28
C CYS A 1197 26.04 18.54 -19.37
N GLU A 1198 25.74 19.83 -19.55
CA GLU A 1198 26.73 20.93 -19.54
C GLU A 1198 27.24 21.20 -18.11
N LEU A 1199 26.38 21.10 -17.09
CA LEU A 1199 26.80 21.12 -15.69
C LEU A 1199 27.59 19.86 -15.32
N GLU A 1200 27.17 18.69 -15.79
CA GLU A 1200 27.85 17.41 -15.60
C GLU A 1200 29.25 17.41 -16.24
N MET A 1201 29.39 17.94 -17.47
CA MET A 1201 30.70 18.20 -18.07
C MET A 1201 31.55 19.15 -17.23
N GLN A 1202 30.98 20.26 -16.73
CA GLN A 1202 31.72 21.19 -15.85
C GLN A 1202 32.13 20.55 -14.51
N TRP A 1203 31.35 19.59 -13.99
CA TRP A 1203 31.73 18.80 -12.82
C TRP A 1203 32.89 17.84 -13.13
N LEU A 1204 32.87 17.19 -14.29
CA LEU A 1204 33.95 16.31 -14.76
C LEU A 1204 35.25 17.08 -15.07
N GLU A 1205 35.17 18.21 -15.76
CA GLU A 1205 36.32 19.10 -16.04
C GLU A 1205 36.92 19.70 -14.75
N ALA A 1206 36.12 19.89 -13.69
CA ALA A 1206 36.63 20.29 -12.37
C ALA A 1206 37.29 19.13 -11.61
N TRP A 1207 36.91 17.87 -11.90
CA TRP A 1207 37.44 16.66 -11.25
C TRP A 1207 38.77 16.17 -11.87
N GLU A 1208 38.89 16.16 -13.21
CA GLU A 1208 40.03 15.53 -13.90
C GLU A 1208 41.41 16.10 -13.51
N PRO A 1209 41.66 17.43 -13.53
CA PRO A 1209 43.02 17.95 -13.41
C PRO A 1209 43.68 17.65 -12.06
N GLY A 1210 42.91 17.73 -10.97
CA GLY A 1210 43.42 17.52 -9.61
C GLY A 1210 43.70 16.06 -9.28
N ILE A 1211 42.93 15.13 -9.86
CA ILE A 1211 43.08 13.70 -9.59
C ILE A 1211 44.21 13.09 -10.43
N ILE A 1212 44.38 13.52 -11.69
CA ILE A 1212 45.41 12.97 -12.59
C ILE A 1212 46.83 13.35 -12.11
N ALA A 1213 47.03 14.56 -11.59
CA ALA A 1213 48.32 14.98 -11.03
C ALA A 1213 48.70 14.21 -9.74
N VAL A 1214 47.71 13.89 -8.90
CA VAL A 1214 47.93 13.17 -7.63
C VAL A 1214 48.06 11.66 -7.85
N LYS A 1215 47.36 11.07 -8.83
CA LYS A 1215 47.43 9.63 -9.18
C LYS A 1215 48.72 9.22 -9.92
N GLY A 1216 49.68 10.12 -10.14
CA GLY A 1216 51.01 9.79 -10.66
C GLY A 1216 51.88 8.92 -9.72
N GLY A 1217 51.40 8.60 -8.51
CA GLY A 1217 52.03 7.62 -7.62
C GLY A 1217 50.97 6.91 -6.77
N SER A 1218 51.13 5.59 -6.61
CA SER A 1218 50.21 4.63 -5.95
C SER A 1218 49.08 4.13 -6.85
N ASN A 1219 49.28 2.96 -7.46
CA ASN A 1219 48.22 2.18 -8.11
C ASN A 1219 47.24 1.65 -7.05
N TRP A 1220 46.01 2.15 -7.07
CA TRP A 1220 44.81 1.43 -6.62
C TRP A 1220 43.69 1.73 -7.63
N LEU A 1221 42.94 0.68 -8.01
CA LEU A 1221 41.84 0.67 -9.00
C LEU A 1221 42.27 0.82 -10.48
N GLY A 1222 42.64 -0.32 -11.09
CA GLY A 1222 42.56 -0.53 -12.55
C GLY A 1222 41.55 -1.63 -12.84
N GLY A 1223 40.32 -1.28 -13.27
CA GLY A 1223 39.25 -2.30 -13.36
C GLY A 1223 37.90 -1.89 -13.94
N LEU A 1224 37.78 -0.83 -14.75
CA LEU A 1224 36.57 -0.60 -15.56
C LEU A 1224 36.93 -0.18 -17.00
N GLY A 1225 36.66 -1.09 -17.93
CA GLY A 1225 36.78 -0.90 -19.37
C GLY A 1225 35.49 -0.39 -20.04
N PRO A 1226 35.51 -0.16 -21.37
CA PRO A 1226 34.60 0.78 -22.04
C PRO A 1226 33.28 0.15 -22.50
N GLY A 1227 32.18 0.92 -22.45
CA GLY A 1227 30.87 0.38 -22.81
C GLY A 1227 29.65 1.30 -22.95
N ILE A 1228 29.79 2.61 -23.21
CA ILE A 1228 28.66 3.42 -23.72
C ILE A 1228 29.14 4.34 -24.86
N THR A 1229 28.76 3.98 -26.09
CA THR A 1229 28.66 4.90 -27.23
C THR A 1229 27.32 5.65 -27.17
N VAL A 1230 27.33 6.93 -27.56
CA VAL A 1230 26.14 7.72 -27.93
C VAL A 1230 25.99 7.70 -29.45
#